data_AF-A0AAE0H0R7-F1
#
_entry.id   AF-A0AAE0H0R7-F1
#
_cell.length_a   1.000
_cell.length_b   1.000
_cell.length_c   1.000
_cell.angle_alpha   90.00
_cell.angle_beta   90.00
_cell.angle_gamma   90.00
#
_symmetry.space_group_name_H-M   'P 1'
#
loop_
_entity.id
_entity.type
_entity.pdbx_description
1 polymer ?
#
loop_
_entity_poly.entity_id
_entity_poly.type
_entity_poly.pdbx_seq_one_letter_code
_entity_poly.pdbx_strand_id
1 'polypeptide(L)'
;MYITHNGDLDFWDVRNVTYPLEHIQEWLEKILDCPSPAPVDSAAIAGLIDLLRTQGLWTSSVRYGCIFGRDMGEDILEQKLPTTKQQQQMAAVFEAALEAIIKQSPVKLQAEGATEGFRDHLRKQLKLHVSEAAYSDSAFQCLEIGAGTNMHLNCVNDLYVEGVNDLYLESGITVKSRIEAFVGCTVDAFFDNDLLHTTRFFLANAKGSFGLCVSSSLDAGKELVVAARGQTMSVAFYPDIGIVCFASEQAAAKAGLLAVNDGEFKVPAFRVDLDDLGGELMRLSFSNDNSSKMPPQAMSSQKEGYEHVRVMECNDGRVLLGTIIRENTKILKRKFDKRKVLLQSNVLVPPIPPTVKDPVGTDISEIPYLLNKIQTDWRNMEGMNRVTAWNFMRELNQRLLQPCEDPSKGPRKHAQVDILVSGCEVSLWAAEQFADDLGVCLPRLNIVTMSANKMLGLFGQLFPIPMVGHPFTVNEERYDFKNCVILLVSHSGGTFSSLAVANLMKAYTSRIFVVTSEWDTQIGRALRDLTPTSGLSFRSNIFSTGCGFRPAEPCSISLAATHQLLTQILLYILHYLSVVATPEQQDRAGVFPMSEVRQLEGLNIACIEALEDIVGFDRDRKYVGSKTPDAACHALRQQGALWARHVLEVPRVWILSAVYIVVTVVLGVPPATMISCAVLGVRPMDRPVYVSLVANTVDAILYIFLPLWMTILLRLWEKRHPLHRLGTRTVVVGDVPWVAQSIEAFLSKLFGCSYSIASLNVASGNPVDHLVHRHTHRVVRGSLIAVGRPDGRLNALVTAEGAVNLSVNQASSIQSYGVRCESITIGHNPSKLTLSANHITLRDPRKQFICEQRPKGRNLLSHLYTLQREDMETREFEDAAAVDELSPTMVKLMRRQNTSMQAKSITMNLRKNLVPLDEEYIGQQMSSEFPGITQC
;
A
#
# COMPACT_ATOMS: atom_id res chain seq x y z
N MET A 1 9.93 -0.42 -29.90
CA MET A 1 8.70 0.03 -29.21
C MET A 1 9.04 0.57 -27.83
N TYR A 2 8.29 1.57 -27.34
CA TYR A 2 8.34 2.05 -25.95
C TYR A 2 7.02 1.73 -25.27
N ILE A 3 7.07 0.92 -24.22
CA ILE A 3 5.89 0.52 -23.46
C ILE A 3 6.16 0.75 -21.98
N THR A 4 5.17 1.29 -21.30
CA THR A 4 5.05 1.22 -19.84
C THR A 4 3.74 0.55 -19.53
N HIS A 5 3.75 -0.41 -18.60
CA HIS A 5 2.54 -1.11 -18.21
C HIS A 5 2.43 -1.28 -16.69
N ASN A 6 1.19 -1.48 -16.27
CA ASN A 6 0.81 -1.92 -14.94
C ASN A 6 -0.21 -3.05 -15.11
N GLY A 7 -0.15 -4.06 -14.24
CA GLY A 7 -0.92 -5.30 -14.37
C GLY A 7 -0.16 -6.40 -15.11
N ASP A 8 -0.81 -7.54 -15.28
CA ASP A 8 -0.22 -8.80 -15.76
C ASP A 8 -0.91 -9.29 -17.04
N LEU A 9 -0.11 -9.82 -17.97
CA LEU A 9 -0.58 -10.59 -19.13
C LEU A 9 -0.53 -12.09 -18.81
N ASP A 10 -1.69 -12.73 -18.64
CA ASP A 10 -1.75 -14.16 -18.30
C ASP A 10 -1.79 -15.04 -19.55
N PHE A 11 -2.64 -14.67 -20.51
CA PHE A 11 -2.88 -15.42 -21.73
C PHE A 11 -3.10 -14.49 -22.93
N TRP A 12 -2.86 -15.00 -24.12
CA TRP A 12 -3.17 -14.29 -25.37
C TRP A 12 -3.81 -15.22 -26.39
N ASP A 13 -4.85 -14.71 -27.04
CA ASP A 13 -5.62 -15.44 -28.04
C ASP A 13 -4.95 -15.28 -29.42
N VAL A 14 -4.51 -16.38 -30.02
CA VAL A 14 -4.07 -16.45 -31.41
C VAL A 14 -5.15 -17.19 -32.20
N ARG A 15 -5.88 -16.49 -33.07
CA ARG A 15 -7.00 -17.06 -33.87
C ARG A 15 -8.05 -17.82 -33.04
N ASN A 16 -8.48 -17.23 -31.92
CA ASN A 16 -9.44 -17.82 -30.97
C ASN A 16 -8.91 -19.03 -30.17
N VAL A 17 -7.62 -19.35 -30.25
CA VAL A 17 -6.97 -20.31 -29.36
C VAL A 17 -6.20 -19.54 -28.29
N THR A 18 -6.53 -19.78 -27.02
CA THR A 18 -5.89 -19.13 -25.87
C THR A 18 -4.61 -19.85 -25.50
N TYR A 19 -3.49 -19.13 -25.51
CA TYR A 19 -2.19 -19.67 -25.11
C TYR A 19 -1.66 -18.99 -23.84
N PRO A 20 -0.97 -19.73 -22.96
CA PRO A 20 -0.31 -19.15 -21.80
C PRO A 20 0.87 -18.27 -22.22
N LEU A 21 1.19 -17.27 -21.38
CA LEU A 21 2.27 -16.31 -21.63
C LEU A 21 3.60 -16.96 -22.02
N GLU A 22 3.99 -18.05 -21.34
CA GLU A 22 5.26 -18.76 -21.60
C GLU A 22 5.36 -19.23 -23.05
N HIS A 23 4.29 -19.83 -23.59
CA HIS A 23 4.25 -20.30 -24.98
C HIS A 23 4.28 -19.13 -25.97
N ILE A 24 3.62 -18.01 -25.62
CA ILE A 24 3.64 -16.79 -26.42
C ILE A 24 5.04 -16.19 -26.46
N GLN A 25 5.77 -16.17 -25.34
CA GLN A 25 7.15 -15.66 -25.28
C GLN A 25 8.07 -16.46 -26.21
N GLU A 26 8.05 -17.80 -26.13
CA GLU A 26 8.85 -18.66 -27.02
C GLU A 26 8.48 -18.49 -28.50
N TRP A 27 7.20 -18.31 -28.78
CA TRP A 27 6.70 -18.08 -30.13
C TRP A 27 7.15 -16.73 -30.70
N LEU A 28 7.13 -15.67 -29.90
CA LEU A 28 7.59 -14.35 -30.31
C LEU A 28 9.07 -14.34 -30.69
N GLU A 29 9.92 -15.08 -29.96
CA GLU A 29 11.35 -15.17 -30.31
C GLU A 29 11.58 -15.73 -31.70
N LYS A 30 10.81 -16.78 -32.06
CA LYS A 30 10.85 -17.42 -33.38
C LYS A 30 10.33 -16.50 -34.49
N ILE A 31 9.30 -15.71 -34.20
CA ILE A 31 8.63 -14.86 -35.19
C ILE A 31 9.37 -13.56 -35.46
N LEU A 32 9.84 -12.92 -34.39
CA LEU A 32 10.54 -11.65 -34.47
C LEU A 32 12.02 -11.86 -34.82
N ASP A 33 12.50 -13.10 -34.83
CA ASP A 33 13.90 -13.47 -35.09
C ASP A 33 14.84 -12.72 -34.12
N CYS A 34 14.40 -12.63 -32.86
CA CYS A 34 15.03 -11.83 -31.82
C CYS A 34 14.81 -12.49 -30.45
N PRO A 35 15.86 -12.75 -29.65
CA PRO A 35 15.69 -13.33 -28.32
C PRO A 35 14.96 -12.37 -27.38
N SER A 36 14.18 -12.91 -26.44
CA SER A 36 13.51 -12.10 -25.44
C SER A 36 14.55 -11.41 -24.55
N PRO A 37 14.45 -10.09 -24.33
CA PRO A 37 15.40 -9.37 -23.48
C PRO A 37 15.29 -9.76 -22.00
N ALA A 38 14.14 -10.27 -21.57
CA ALA A 38 13.87 -10.71 -20.21
C ALA A 38 12.62 -11.60 -20.15
N PRO A 39 12.50 -12.53 -19.18
CA PRO A 39 11.33 -13.42 -19.03
C PRO A 39 10.09 -12.70 -18.45
N VAL A 40 10.06 -11.37 -18.45
CA VAL A 40 8.95 -10.58 -17.91
C VAL A 40 7.85 -10.41 -18.96
N ASP A 41 6.61 -10.28 -18.48
CA ASP A 41 5.42 -10.08 -19.32
C ASP A 41 5.52 -8.83 -20.22
N SER A 42 6.19 -7.78 -19.75
CA SER A 42 6.35 -6.51 -20.46
C SER A 42 7.14 -6.68 -21.76
N ALA A 43 8.09 -7.62 -21.79
CA ALA A 43 8.82 -7.97 -23.00
C ALA A 43 7.90 -8.68 -24.01
N ALA A 44 7.01 -9.54 -23.54
CA ALA A 44 6.01 -10.21 -24.37
C ALA A 44 4.99 -9.23 -24.94
N ILE A 45 4.47 -8.31 -24.11
CA ILE A 45 3.57 -7.23 -24.54
C ILE A 45 4.26 -6.38 -25.61
N ALA A 46 5.53 -6.01 -25.41
CA ALA A 46 6.31 -5.28 -26.40
C ALA A 46 6.46 -6.04 -27.72
N GLY A 47 6.77 -7.34 -27.65
CA GLY A 47 6.87 -8.19 -28.83
C GLY A 47 5.53 -8.34 -29.58
N LEU A 48 4.42 -8.53 -28.87
CA LEU A 48 3.08 -8.61 -29.46
C LEU A 48 2.71 -7.29 -30.14
N ILE A 49 2.95 -6.15 -29.48
CA ILE A 49 2.68 -4.84 -30.07
C ILE A 49 3.57 -4.58 -31.29
N ASP A 50 4.86 -4.95 -31.25
CA ASP A 50 5.77 -4.83 -32.39
C ASP A 50 5.34 -5.71 -33.58
N LEU A 51 4.86 -6.92 -33.30
CA LEU A 51 4.28 -7.83 -34.30
C LEU A 51 3.03 -7.24 -34.97
N LEU A 52 2.17 -6.60 -34.18
CA LEU A 52 0.90 -6.06 -34.63
C LEU A 52 1.02 -4.68 -35.28
N ARG A 53 2.02 -3.86 -34.93
CA ARG A 53 2.20 -2.49 -35.45
C ARG A 53 2.90 -2.53 -36.81
N THR A 54 2.13 -2.60 -37.89
CA THR A 54 2.68 -2.81 -39.24
C THR A 54 2.39 -1.71 -40.25
N GLN A 55 1.50 -0.75 -39.95
CA GLN A 55 1.17 0.34 -40.86
C GLN A 55 2.43 1.06 -41.41
N GLY A 56 2.53 1.16 -42.74
CA GLY A 56 3.65 1.79 -43.44
C GLY A 56 4.93 0.94 -43.52
N LEU A 57 4.92 -0.31 -43.05
CA LEU A 57 6.07 -1.22 -43.12
C LEU A 57 5.69 -2.53 -43.83
N TRP A 58 6.17 -2.73 -45.05
CA TRP A 58 5.83 -3.93 -45.83
C TRP A 58 6.36 -5.22 -45.21
N THR A 59 7.62 -5.26 -44.75
CA THR A 59 8.18 -6.49 -44.13
C THR A 59 7.38 -6.93 -42.91
N SER A 60 7.00 -5.99 -42.04
CA SER A 60 6.17 -6.29 -40.87
C SER A 60 4.75 -6.69 -41.28
N SER A 61 4.17 -6.03 -42.30
CA SER A 61 2.83 -6.37 -42.81
C SER A 61 2.80 -7.76 -43.45
N VAL A 62 3.84 -8.15 -44.18
CA VAL A 62 4.03 -9.51 -44.74
C VAL A 62 4.10 -10.53 -43.61
N ARG A 63 4.88 -10.26 -42.56
CA ARG A 63 4.95 -11.12 -41.37
C ARG A 63 3.56 -11.30 -40.74
N TYR A 64 2.81 -10.21 -40.57
CA TYR A 64 1.44 -10.23 -40.07
C TYR A 64 0.53 -11.07 -40.98
N GLY A 65 0.62 -10.90 -42.30
CA GLY A 65 -0.10 -11.70 -43.28
C GLY A 65 0.21 -13.20 -43.19
N CYS A 66 1.46 -13.58 -42.95
CA CYS A 66 1.86 -14.98 -42.76
C CYS A 66 1.19 -15.60 -41.54
N ILE A 67 0.97 -14.81 -40.48
CA ILE A 67 0.45 -15.27 -39.19
C ILE A 67 -1.06 -15.22 -39.11
N PHE A 68 -1.72 -14.23 -39.75
CA PHE A 68 -3.17 -14.02 -39.64
C PHE A 68 -3.93 -14.23 -40.96
N GLY A 69 -3.27 -14.12 -42.11
CA GLY A 69 -3.88 -14.23 -43.44
C GLY A 69 -3.78 -15.60 -44.10
N ARG A 70 -2.92 -16.50 -43.60
CA ARG A 70 -2.74 -17.87 -44.13
C ARG A 70 -3.64 -18.87 -43.43
N ASP A 71 -4.22 -19.85 -44.10
CA ASP A 71 -4.86 -20.96 -43.39
C ASP A 71 -3.78 -21.85 -42.75
N MET A 72 -3.68 -21.81 -41.42
CA MET A 72 -2.68 -22.49 -40.60
C MET A 72 -3.53 -23.35 -39.65
N GLY A 73 -3.32 -24.67 -39.62
CA GLY A 73 -4.15 -25.61 -38.83
C GLY A 73 -4.15 -25.34 -37.32
N GLU A 74 -4.66 -26.30 -36.53
CA GLU A 74 -4.96 -26.09 -35.09
C GLU A 74 -3.76 -25.68 -34.21
N ASP A 75 -2.52 -26.02 -34.59
CA ASP A 75 -1.32 -25.64 -33.82
C ASP A 75 -0.46 -24.60 -34.54
N ILE A 76 -0.71 -23.33 -34.26
CA ILE A 76 -0.09 -22.18 -34.93
C ILE A 76 1.34 -21.93 -34.39
N LEU A 77 1.60 -22.27 -33.13
CA LEU A 77 2.87 -21.93 -32.47
C LEU A 77 4.04 -22.81 -32.95
N GLU A 78 3.74 -24.02 -33.46
CA GLU A 78 4.74 -24.99 -33.92
C GLU A 78 5.04 -24.89 -35.43
N GLN A 79 4.27 -24.10 -36.19
CA GLN A 79 4.41 -24.05 -37.64
C GLN A 79 5.63 -23.23 -38.10
N LYS A 80 6.33 -23.75 -39.11
CA LYS A 80 7.51 -23.10 -39.70
C LYS A 80 7.09 -21.89 -40.53
N LEU A 81 7.39 -20.70 -40.03
CA LEU A 81 7.16 -19.43 -40.72
C LEU A 81 8.31 -19.08 -41.68
N PRO A 82 8.06 -18.27 -42.73
CA PRO A 82 9.12 -17.77 -43.60
C PRO A 82 10.15 -16.97 -42.80
N THR A 83 11.43 -17.18 -43.11
CA THR A 83 12.55 -16.45 -42.48
C THR A 83 12.48 -14.95 -42.78
N THR A 84 13.12 -14.12 -41.96
CA THR A 84 13.20 -12.66 -42.15
C THR A 84 13.64 -12.28 -43.57
N LYS A 85 14.58 -13.02 -44.16
CA LYS A 85 15.05 -12.81 -45.53
C LYS A 85 13.96 -13.09 -46.58
N GLN A 86 13.19 -14.17 -46.39
CA GLN A 86 12.06 -14.49 -47.27
C GLN A 86 10.93 -13.45 -47.14
N GLN A 87 10.66 -12.99 -45.92
CA GLN A 87 9.69 -11.90 -45.68
C GLN A 87 10.10 -10.61 -46.39
N GLN A 88 11.40 -10.26 -46.40
CA GLN A 88 11.93 -9.11 -47.13
C GLN A 88 11.79 -9.27 -48.66
N GLN A 89 12.03 -10.48 -49.19
CA GLN A 89 11.84 -10.77 -50.62
C GLN A 89 10.37 -10.61 -51.03
N MET A 90 9.44 -11.16 -50.26
CA MET A 90 8.01 -10.96 -50.47
C MET A 90 7.64 -9.48 -50.39
N ALA A 91 8.13 -8.77 -49.37
CA ALA A 91 7.86 -7.34 -49.19
C ALA A 91 8.33 -6.47 -50.37
N ALA A 92 9.42 -6.84 -51.04
CA ALA A 92 9.90 -6.15 -52.23
C ALA A 92 8.88 -6.19 -53.38
N VAL A 93 8.08 -7.25 -53.49
CA VAL A 93 7.00 -7.35 -54.48
C VAL A 93 5.87 -6.37 -54.17
N PHE A 94 5.50 -6.22 -52.89
CA PHE A 94 4.52 -5.22 -52.47
C PHE A 94 5.02 -3.79 -52.70
N GLU A 95 6.28 -3.51 -52.38
CA GLU A 95 6.90 -2.20 -52.63
C GLU A 95 6.94 -1.87 -54.14
N ALA A 96 7.37 -2.82 -54.98
CA ALA A 96 7.41 -2.64 -56.43
C ALA A 96 6.01 -2.39 -57.02
N ALA A 97 4.99 -3.10 -56.54
CA ALA A 97 3.60 -2.89 -56.95
C ALA A 97 3.09 -1.50 -56.52
N LEU A 98 3.39 -1.07 -55.29
CA LEU A 98 3.04 0.27 -54.81
C LEU A 98 3.72 1.37 -55.64
N GLU A 99 5.02 1.25 -55.92
CA GLU A 99 5.75 2.17 -56.77
C GLU A 99 5.17 2.23 -58.19
N ALA A 100 4.82 1.08 -58.78
CA ALA A 100 4.24 1.02 -60.12
C ALA A 100 2.90 1.76 -60.18
N ILE A 101 2.03 1.56 -59.18
CA ILE A 101 0.72 2.23 -59.10
C ILE A 101 0.90 3.75 -58.91
N ILE A 102 1.84 4.17 -58.06
CA ILE A 102 2.14 5.59 -57.83
C ILE A 102 2.70 6.24 -59.11
N LYS A 103 3.63 5.58 -59.82
CA LYS A 103 4.23 6.06 -61.08
C LYS A 103 3.21 6.16 -62.23
N GLN A 104 2.18 5.32 -62.24
CA GLN A 104 1.11 5.37 -63.25
C GLN A 104 0.07 6.47 -62.99
N SER A 105 0.02 7.05 -61.78
CA SER A 105 -0.98 8.06 -61.41
C SER A 105 -0.40 9.34 -60.74
N PRO A 106 0.65 10.00 -61.28
CA PRO A 106 1.29 11.13 -60.63
C PRO A 106 0.41 12.40 -60.58
N VAL A 107 -0.54 12.56 -61.52
CA VAL A 107 -1.33 13.79 -61.70
C VAL A 107 -2.52 13.91 -60.72
N LYS A 108 -2.99 12.81 -60.10
CA LYS A 108 -4.09 12.84 -59.11
C LYS A 108 -3.62 13.03 -57.66
N LEU A 109 -2.35 12.76 -57.36
CA LEU A 109 -1.79 12.84 -56.00
C LEU A 109 -1.67 14.29 -55.46
N GLN A 110 -1.65 15.30 -56.32
CA GLN A 110 -1.55 16.72 -55.92
C GLN A 110 -2.90 17.45 -55.85
N ALA A 111 -3.97 16.91 -56.45
CA ALA A 111 -5.25 17.63 -56.60
C ALA A 111 -6.33 17.20 -55.60
N GLU A 112 -6.23 16.01 -55.01
CA GLU A 112 -7.19 15.51 -54.01
C GLU A 112 -6.43 15.11 -52.75
N GLY A 113 -6.44 15.99 -51.75
CA GLY A 113 -6.00 15.62 -50.40
C GLY A 113 -6.82 14.42 -49.91
N ALA A 114 -6.16 13.26 -49.81
CA ALA A 114 -6.58 12.05 -49.10
C ALA A 114 -8.10 11.90 -48.87
N THR A 115 -8.89 11.71 -49.92
CA THR A 115 -10.28 11.26 -49.74
C THR A 115 -10.27 9.76 -49.41
N GLU A 116 -11.19 9.31 -48.54
CA GLU A 116 -11.36 7.90 -48.15
C GLU A 116 -11.46 6.98 -49.38
N GLY A 117 -12.12 7.47 -50.45
CA GLY A 117 -12.25 6.77 -51.73
C GLY A 117 -10.95 6.55 -52.50
N PHE A 118 -9.94 7.42 -52.37
CA PHE A 118 -8.63 7.20 -53.01
C PHE A 118 -7.85 6.08 -52.32
N ARG A 119 -7.89 6.02 -50.98
CA ARG A 119 -7.27 4.93 -50.22
C ARG A 119 -7.91 3.59 -50.53
N ASP A 120 -9.24 3.52 -50.58
CA ASP A 120 -9.94 2.29 -50.94
C ASP A 120 -9.64 1.85 -52.38
N HIS A 121 -9.49 2.81 -53.31
CA HIS A 121 -9.04 2.52 -54.67
C HIS A 121 -7.62 1.96 -54.70
N LEU A 122 -6.68 2.59 -53.99
CA LEU A 122 -5.28 2.14 -53.89
C LEU A 122 -5.19 0.74 -53.29
N ARG A 123 -5.95 0.45 -52.22
CA ARG A 123 -6.03 -0.89 -51.62
C ARG A 123 -6.48 -1.95 -52.63
N LYS A 124 -7.57 -1.67 -53.36
CA LYS A 124 -8.10 -2.60 -54.38
C LYS A 124 -7.08 -2.87 -55.48
N GLN A 125 -6.42 -1.81 -55.98
CA GLN A 125 -5.39 -1.94 -57.02
C GLN A 125 -4.16 -2.73 -56.53
N LEU A 126 -3.69 -2.47 -55.31
CA LEU A 126 -2.58 -3.21 -54.69
C LEU A 126 -2.90 -4.68 -54.53
N LYS A 127 -4.08 -5.02 -53.99
CA LYS A 127 -4.50 -6.42 -53.83
C LYS A 127 -4.49 -7.15 -55.17
N LEU A 128 -5.01 -6.52 -56.23
CA LEU A 128 -5.03 -7.11 -57.57
C LEU A 128 -3.61 -7.33 -58.14
N HIS A 129 -2.79 -6.27 -58.19
CA HIS A 129 -1.45 -6.32 -58.81
C HIS A 129 -0.51 -7.28 -58.06
N VAL A 130 -0.57 -7.29 -56.72
CA VAL A 130 0.28 -8.16 -55.93
C VAL A 130 -0.19 -9.62 -56.02
N SER A 131 -1.50 -9.88 -56.03
CA SER A 131 -2.01 -11.24 -56.25
C SER A 131 -1.54 -11.79 -57.61
N GLU A 132 -1.62 -11.00 -58.69
CA GLU A 132 -1.14 -11.41 -60.01
C GLU A 132 0.38 -11.68 -60.03
N ALA A 133 1.18 -10.81 -59.42
CA ALA A 133 2.63 -11.00 -59.34
C ALA A 133 3.01 -12.23 -58.48
N ALA A 134 2.32 -12.42 -57.35
CA ALA A 134 2.60 -13.49 -56.39
C ALA A 134 2.43 -14.90 -56.97
N TYR A 135 1.57 -15.10 -57.98
CA TYR A 135 1.41 -16.42 -58.62
C TYR A 135 2.62 -16.86 -59.44
N SER A 136 3.48 -15.92 -59.86
CA SER A 136 4.63 -16.20 -60.72
C SER A 136 5.98 -16.05 -60.01
N ASP A 137 5.98 -15.54 -58.77
CA ASP A 137 7.19 -15.24 -58.03
C ASP A 137 7.57 -16.38 -57.07
N SER A 138 8.78 -16.90 -57.26
CA SER A 138 9.37 -17.97 -56.42
C SER A 138 9.42 -17.64 -54.92
N ALA A 139 9.38 -16.36 -54.53
CA ALA A 139 9.35 -15.96 -53.12
C ALA A 139 8.09 -16.47 -52.39
N PHE A 140 6.98 -16.69 -53.11
CA PHE A 140 5.69 -17.11 -52.53
C PHE A 140 5.50 -18.63 -52.47
N GLN A 141 6.40 -19.42 -53.07
CA GLN A 141 6.33 -20.91 -53.07
C GLN A 141 6.30 -21.51 -51.66
N CYS A 142 6.94 -20.87 -50.68
CA CYS A 142 6.92 -21.35 -49.28
C CYS A 142 5.54 -21.24 -48.61
N LEU A 143 4.61 -20.45 -49.17
CA LEU A 143 3.23 -20.34 -48.70
C LEU A 143 2.37 -21.52 -49.17
N GLU A 144 2.80 -22.26 -50.19
CA GLU A 144 2.08 -23.43 -50.75
C GLU A 144 2.27 -24.71 -49.90
N ILE A 145 3.39 -24.83 -49.18
CA ILE A 145 3.83 -26.08 -48.51
C ILE A 145 3.22 -26.28 -47.08
N GLY A 146 2.26 -25.45 -46.67
CA GLY A 146 1.85 -25.32 -45.26
C GLY A 146 0.73 -26.23 -44.74
N ALA A 147 0.15 -27.11 -45.55
CA ALA A 147 -0.80 -28.09 -45.04
C ALA A 147 -0.05 -29.37 -44.68
N GLY A 148 -0.20 -29.86 -43.45
CA GLY A 148 0.43 -31.08 -42.98
C GLY A 148 0.11 -32.26 -43.88
N THR A 149 1.07 -32.62 -44.74
CA THR A 149 1.17 -33.96 -45.32
C THR A 149 2.61 -34.39 -45.21
N ASN A 150 2.88 -35.32 -44.29
CA ASN A 150 3.99 -36.25 -44.42
C ASN A 150 3.75 -37.07 -45.70
N MET A 151 4.18 -36.55 -46.84
CA MET A 151 4.30 -37.35 -48.05
C MET A 151 5.62 -37.00 -48.73
N HIS A 152 6.46 -38.02 -48.87
CA HIS A 152 7.61 -38.02 -49.76
C HIS A 152 7.22 -37.42 -51.12
N LEU A 153 7.72 -36.22 -51.43
CA LEU A 153 7.83 -35.72 -52.80
C LEU A 153 9.32 -35.62 -53.15
N ASN A 154 9.95 -36.79 -53.23
CA ASN A 154 10.98 -37.00 -54.23
C ASN A 154 10.25 -37.28 -55.55
N CYS A 155 10.68 -36.63 -56.62
CA CYS A 155 10.26 -36.81 -58.01
C CYS A 155 9.00 -36.04 -58.44
N VAL A 156 9.11 -34.73 -58.72
CA VAL A 156 8.64 -34.11 -59.97
C VAL A 156 9.52 -32.89 -60.28
N ASN A 157 10.78 -33.14 -60.65
CA ASN A 157 11.40 -32.33 -61.70
C ASN A 157 10.96 -33.00 -63.01
N ASP A 158 10.63 -32.22 -64.02
CA ASP A 158 10.16 -32.63 -65.36
C ASP A 158 8.66 -32.88 -65.47
N LEU A 159 7.90 -31.78 -65.62
CA LEU A 159 6.86 -31.65 -66.64
C LEU A 159 6.36 -30.19 -66.67
N TYR A 160 6.82 -29.45 -67.68
CA TYR A 160 6.15 -28.26 -68.20
C TYR A 160 4.73 -28.67 -68.63
N VAL A 161 3.71 -28.25 -67.89
CA VAL A 161 2.31 -28.28 -68.35
C VAL A 161 1.69 -26.93 -68.01
N GLU A 162 1.49 -26.11 -69.03
CA GLU A 162 0.50 -25.03 -69.03
C GLU A 162 -0.86 -25.64 -68.70
N GLY A 163 -1.45 -25.29 -67.54
CA GLY A 163 -2.85 -25.66 -67.25
C GLY A 163 -3.20 -26.12 -65.84
N VAL A 164 -2.44 -25.76 -64.80
CA VAL A 164 -2.80 -26.11 -63.40
C VAL A 164 -3.21 -24.85 -62.63
N ASN A 165 -4.41 -24.33 -62.90
CA ASN A 165 -4.95 -23.18 -62.18
C ASN A 165 -5.88 -23.54 -61.00
N ASP A 166 -6.24 -24.80 -60.81
CA ASP A 166 -7.13 -25.23 -59.71
C ASP A 166 -6.72 -26.60 -59.15
N LEU A 167 -5.66 -26.62 -58.34
CA LEU A 167 -5.35 -27.75 -57.45
C LEU A 167 -6.23 -27.64 -56.19
N TYR A 168 -7.19 -28.55 -56.06
CA TYR A 168 -8.01 -28.72 -54.86
C TYR A 168 -7.25 -29.54 -53.82
N LEU A 169 -7.06 -28.98 -52.62
CA LEU A 169 -6.54 -29.69 -51.44
C LEU A 169 -7.70 -30.26 -50.61
N GLU A 170 -7.43 -31.25 -49.74
CA GLU A 170 -8.43 -31.98 -48.91
C GLU A 170 -9.33 -31.08 -48.04
N SER A 171 -8.99 -29.80 -47.86
CA SER A 171 -9.76 -28.77 -47.13
C SER A 171 -10.74 -27.96 -47.99
N GLY A 172 -10.83 -28.20 -49.32
CA GLY A 172 -11.76 -27.52 -50.22
C GLY A 172 -11.38 -26.07 -50.58
N ILE A 173 -10.19 -25.61 -50.21
CA ILE A 173 -9.67 -24.24 -50.47
C ILE A 173 -8.61 -24.30 -51.58
N THR A 174 -8.73 -23.45 -52.61
CA THR A 174 -7.74 -23.40 -53.72
C THR A 174 -6.47 -22.65 -53.30
N VAL A 175 -5.30 -23.04 -53.84
CA VAL A 175 -4.02 -22.32 -53.63
C VAL A 175 -4.16 -20.82 -53.94
N LYS A 176 -4.91 -20.52 -55.00
CA LYS A 176 -5.25 -19.16 -55.42
C LYS A 176 -5.91 -18.35 -54.30
N SER A 177 -6.93 -18.92 -53.64
CA SER A 177 -7.67 -18.26 -52.56
C SER A 177 -6.82 -18.05 -51.29
N ARG A 178 -5.82 -18.91 -51.02
CA ARG A 178 -4.88 -18.73 -49.90
C ARG A 178 -3.93 -17.57 -50.11
N ILE A 179 -3.41 -17.41 -51.33
CA ILE A 179 -2.56 -16.27 -51.70
C ILE A 179 -3.37 -14.97 -51.66
N GLU A 180 -4.60 -14.96 -52.17
CA GLU A 180 -5.50 -13.80 -52.10
C GLU A 180 -5.82 -13.40 -50.64
N ALA A 181 -6.06 -14.36 -49.75
CA ALA A 181 -6.28 -14.09 -48.32
C ALA A 181 -5.03 -13.51 -47.65
N PHE A 182 -3.84 -14.07 -47.93
CA PHE A 182 -2.56 -13.56 -47.44
C PHE A 182 -2.28 -12.14 -47.94
N VAL A 183 -2.43 -11.89 -49.25
CA VAL A 183 -2.21 -10.57 -49.87
C VAL A 183 -3.22 -9.57 -49.32
N GLY A 184 -4.48 -9.96 -49.22
CA GLY A 184 -5.54 -9.15 -48.63
C GLY A 184 -5.20 -8.70 -47.22
N CYS A 185 -4.86 -9.65 -46.35
CA CYS A 185 -4.46 -9.40 -44.97
C CYS A 185 -3.21 -8.52 -44.86
N THR A 186 -2.21 -8.77 -45.70
CA THR A 186 -0.96 -7.99 -45.75
C THR A 186 -1.20 -6.53 -46.16
N VAL A 187 -2.00 -6.31 -47.20
CA VAL A 187 -2.36 -4.96 -47.65
C VAL A 187 -3.17 -4.23 -46.59
N ASP A 188 -4.16 -4.90 -45.98
CA ASP A 188 -4.97 -4.28 -44.94
C ASP A 188 -4.12 -3.91 -43.73
N ALA A 189 -3.21 -4.79 -43.28
CA ALA A 189 -2.28 -4.51 -42.19
C ALA A 189 -1.35 -3.32 -42.50
N PHE A 190 -0.89 -3.17 -43.74
CA PHE A 190 -0.05 -2.03 -44.14
C PHE A 190 -0.77 -0.68 -44.04
N PHE A 191 -2.09 -0.65 -44.25
CA PHE A 191 -2.86 0.59 -44.15
C PHE A 191 -3.46 0.80 -42.75
N ASP A 192 -3.94 -0.23 -42.07
CA ASP A 192 -4.87 -0.12 -40.95
C ASP A 192 -4.23 -0.33 -39.57
N ASN A 193 -3.10 -1.04 -39.50
CA ASN A 193 -2.45 -1.35 -38.22
C ASN A 193 -1.61 -0.17 -37.69
N ASP A 194 -2.28 0.95 -37.44
CA ASP A 194 -1.74 2.07 -36.68
C ASP A 194 -1.64 1.71 -35.18
N LEU A 195 -1.00 2.59 -34.40
CA LEU A 195 -0.74 2.32 -32.99
C LEU A 195 -2.03 2.10 -32.17
N LEU A 196 -3.11 2.77 -32.54
CA LEU A 196 -4.39 2.68 -31.84
C LEU A 196 -5.12 1.37 -32.18
N HIS A 197 -5.14 0.99 -33.46
CA HIS A 197 -5.67 -0.28 -33.91
C HIS A 197 -4.90 -1.45 -33.29
N THR A 198 -3.56 -1.39 -33.34
CA THR A 198 -2.69 -2.39 -32.73
C THR A 198 -2.96 -2.57 -31.23
N THR A 199 -3.04 -1.47 -30.47
CA THR A 199 -3.29 -1.54 -29.02
C THR A 199 -4.69 -2.11 -28.73
N ARG A 200 -5.70 -1.73 -29.53
CA ARG A 200 -7.05 -2.28 -29.43
C ARG A 200 -7.08 -3.78 -29.73
N PHE A 201 -6.40 -4.21 -30.80
CA PHE A 201 -6.33 -5.62 -31.20
C PHE A 201 -5.61 -6.45 -30.14
N PHE A 202 -4.51 -5.94 -29.58
CA PHE A 202 -3.81 -6.57 -28.48
C PHE A 202 -4.74 -6.80 -27.29
N LEU A 203 -5.43 -5.76 -26.82
CA LEU A 203 -6.34 -5.87 -25.68
C LEU A 203 -7.47 -6.86 -25.95
N ALA A 204 -8.13 -6.79 -27.11
CA ALA A 204 -9.24 -7.69 -27.44
C ALA A 204 -8.88 -9.19 -27.33
N ASN A 205 -7.61 -9.54 -27.58
CA ASN A 205 -7.11 -10.91 -27.53
C ASN A 205 -6.35 -11.25 -26.24
N ALA A 206 -6.00 -10.26 -25.42
CA ALA A 206 -5.29 -10.50 -24.16
C ALA A 206 -6.25 -10.88 -23.03
N LYS A 207 -5.81 -11.78 -22.13
CA LYS A 207 -6.44 -12.04 -20.82
C LYS A 207 -5.50 -11.57 -19.72
N GLY A 208 -6.02 -10.81 -18.78
CA GLY A 208 -5.24 -10.19 -17.71
C GLY A 208 -5.74 -8.79 -17.37
N SER A 209 -4.88 -7.98 -16.77
CA SER A 209 -5.17 -6.59 -16.39
C SER A 209 -4.10 -5.64 -16.92
N PHE A 210 -4.53 -4.47 -17.43
CA PHE A 210 -3.72 -3.64 -18.31
C PHE A 210 -3.93 -2.16 -18.03
N GLY A 211 -2.89 -1.49 -17.54
CA GLY A 211 -2.74 -0.04 -17.57
C GLY A 211 -1.56 0.26 -18.47
N LEU A 212 -1.81 0.60 -19.73
CA LEU A 212 -0.79 0.63 -20.78
C LEU A 212 -0.56 2.05 -21.26
N CYS A 213 0.69 2.36 -21.54
CA CYS A 213 1.05 3.48 -22.39
C CYS A 213 2.04 2.98 -23.45
N VAL A 214 1.67 3.17 -24.72
CA VAL A 214 2.35 2.60 -25.88
C VAL A 214 2.78 3.74 -26.81
N SER A 215 4.05 3.73 -27.22
CA SER A 215 4.61 4.60 -28.24
C SER A 215 5.54 3.81 -29.16
N SER A 216 5.59 4.21 -30.44
CA SER A 216 6.50 3.64 -31.44
C SER A 216 7.54 4.68 -31.84
N SER A 217 8.78 4.27 -32.14
CA SER A 217 9.79 5.16 -32.71
C SER A 217 9.37 5.75 -34.06
N LEU A 218 8.50 5.07 -34.80
CA LEU A 218 7.91 5.56 -36.05
C LEU A 218 6.93 6.71 -35.82
N ASP A 219 6.28 6.71 -34.65
CA ASP A 219 5.18 7.60 -34.29
C ASP A 219 5.55 8.57 -33.15
N ALA A 220 6.80 8.55 -32.66
CA ALA A 220 7.24 9.19 -31.42
C ALA A 220 7.04 10.72 -31.38
N GLY A 221 7.04 11.38 -32.54
CA GLY A 221 6.76 12.81 -32.67
C GLY A 221 5.30 13.17 -32.95
N LYS A 222 4.42 12.18 -33.08
CA LYS A 222 3.05 12.35 -33.56
C LYS A 222 2.02 11.81 -32.58
N GLU A 223 2.16 10.57 -32.11
CA GLU A 223 1.08 9.86 -31.41
C GLU A 223 1.55 9.04 -30.20
N LEU A 224 0.67 8.96 -29.20
CA LEU A 224 0.79 8.16 -27.98
C LEU A 224 -0.56 7.51 -27.70
N VAL A 225 -0.58 6.24 -27.26
CA VAL A 225 -1.82 5.56 -26.87
C VAL A 225 -1.74 5.16 -25.40
N VAL A 226 -2.73 5.58 -24.62
CA VAL A 226 -2.92 5.19 -23.21
C VAL A 226 -4.16 4.30 -23.14
N ALA A 227 -4.10 3.18 -22.44
CA ALA A 227 -5.23 2.26 -22.29
C ALA A 227 -5.39 1.76 -20.85
N ALA A 228 -6.63 1.53 -20.44
CA ALA A 228 -7.00 1.00 -19.14
C ALA A 228 -8.01 -0.13 -19.27
N ARG A 229 -7.70 -1.30 -18.69
CA ARG A 229 -8.61 -2.45 -18.57
C ARG A 229 -8.22 -3.31 -17.37
N GLY A 230 -9.01 -3.30 -16.31
CA GLY A 230 -8.69 -3.97 -15.04
C GLY A 230 -7.60 -3.28 -14.22
N GLN A 231 -6.89 -2.30 -14.79
CA GLN A 231 -5.98 -1.41 -14.09
C GLN A 231 -6.33 0.04 -14.43
N THR A 232 -6.20 0.91 -13.44
CA THR A 232 -6.50 2.33 -13.57
C THR A 232 -5.42 3.03 -14.38
N MET A 233 -5.84 3.98 -15.22
CA MET A 233 -4.97 4.97 -15.86
C MET A 233 -5.67 6.32 -15.87
N SER A 234 -4.91 7.36 -15.59
CA SER A 234 -5.38 8.75 -15.62
C SER A 234 -4.46 9.58 -16.50
N VAL A 235 -5.02 10.50 -17.27
CA VAL A 235 -4.28 11.42 -18.15
C VAL A 235 -4.58 12.85 -17.72
N ALA A 236 -3.54 13.58 -17.32
CA ALA A 236 -3.60 14.98 -16.90
C ALA A 236 -2.98 15.90 -17.95
N PHE A 237 -3.64 17.03 -18.19
CA PHE A 237 -3.28 18.02 -19.18
C PHE A 237 -2.94 19.33 -18.46
N TYR A 238 -1.77 19.87 -18.78
CA TYR A 238 -1.26 21.14 -18.25
C TYR A 238 -0.95 22.09 -19.42
N PRO A 239 -1.98 22.77 -19.97
CA PRO A 239 -1.83 23.52 -21.22
C PRO A 239 -0.74 24.60 -21.18
N ASP A 240 -0.72 25.41 -20.11
CA ASP A 240 0.20 26.55 -20.01
C ASP A 240 1.69 26.18 -20.02
N ILE A 241 2.04 25.00 -19.49
CA ILE A 241 3.41 24.49 -19.47
C ILE A 241 3.71 23.54 -20.62
N GLY A 242 2.72 23.19 -21.45
CA GLY A 242 2.96 22.29 -22.59
C GLY A 242 3.08 20.81 -22.22
N ILE A 243 2.58 20.37 -21.06
CA ILE A 243 2.84 19.02 -20.51
C ILE A 243 1.56 18.17 -20.45
N VAL A 244 1.70 16.89 -20.82
CA VAL A 244 0.72 15.84 -20.55
C VAL A 244 1.36 14.80 -19.64
N CYS A 245 0.70 14.47 -18.55
CA CYS A 245 1.10 13.39 -17.65
C CYS A 245 0.12 12.24 -17.77
N PHE A 246 0.59 11.00 -17.73
CA PHE A 246 -0.25 9.83 -17.54
C PHE A 246 0.29 9.02 -16.37
N ALA A 247 -0.60 8.38 -15.61
CA ALA A 247 -0.21 7.58 -14.47
C ALA A 247 -1.27 6.51 -14.16
N SER A 248 -0.81 5.37 -13.65
CA SER A 248 -1.69 4.35 -13.06
C SER A 248 -2.26 4.79 -11.71
N GLU A 249 -1.65 5.78 -11.06
CA GLU A 249 -2.17 6.40 -9.84
C GLU A 249 -2.62 7.84 -10.08
N GLN A 250 -3.84 8.16 -9.67
CA GLN A 250 -4.45 9.49 -9.78
C GLN A 250 -3.62 10.60 -9.13
N ALA A 251 -2.96 10.28 -8.01
CA ALA A 251 -2.09 11.21 -7.30
C ALA A 251 -0.86 11.58 -8.13
N ALA A 252 -0.20 10.62 -8.77
CA ALA A 252 1.00 10.87 -9.59
C ALA A 252 0.70 11.75 -10.81
N ALA A 253 -0.51 11.67 -11.39
CA ALA A 253 -0.92 12.55 -12.49
C ALA A 253 -0.93 14.04 -12.10
N LYS A 254 -0.93 14.37 -10.79
CA LYS A 254 -0.89 15.74 -10.25
C LYS A 254 0.51 16.37 -10.25
N ALA A 255 1.55 15.62 -10.64
CA ALA A 255 2.94 16.07 -10.54
C ALA A 255 3.24 17.37 -11.30
N GLY A 256 2.53 17.63 -12.41
CA GLY A 256 2.67 18.88 -13.17
C GLY A 256 2.26 20.13 -12.38
N LEU A 257 1.48 20.00 -11.28
CA LEU A 257 1.16 21.14 -10.41
C LEU A 257 2.39 21.71 -9.70
N LEU A 258 3.47 20.93 -9.53
CA LEU A 258 4.73 21.40 -8.93
C LEU A 258 5.58 22.24 -9.87
N ALA A 259 5.34 22.15 -11.19
CA ALA A 259 6.15 22.83 -12.20
C ALA A 259 5.82 24.33 -12.34
N VAL A 260 4.77 24.82 -11.68
CA VAL A 260 4.34 26.21 -11.78
C VAL A 260 4.51 26.91 -10.45
N ASN A 261 5.42 27.88 -10.42
CA ASN A 261 5.62 28.79 -9.29
C ASN A 261 4.47 29.80 -9.22
N ASP A 262 3.60 29.69 -8.23
CA ASP A 262 2.69 30.71 -7.67
C ASP A 262 1.87 31.61 -8.63
N GLY A 263 1.85 31.33 -9.93
CA GLY A 263 1.08 32.05 -10.94
C GLY A 263 -0.23 31.33 -11.26
N GLU A 264 -1.31 32.10 -11.45
CA GLU A 264 -2.55 31.58 -12.00
C GLU A 264 -2.31 31.05 -13.42
N PHE A 265 -2.72 29.81 -13.67
CA PHE A 265 -2.76 29.29 -15.02
C PHE A 265 -3.82 30.03 -15.83
N LYS A 266 -3.48 30.45 -17.05
CA LYS A 266 -4.41 31.02 -18.04
C LYS A 266 -5.45 29.99 -18.47
N VAL A 267 -5.03 28.73 -18.64
CA VAL A 267 -5.94 27.61 -18.96
C VAL A 267 -5.87 26.57 -17.84
N PRO A 268 -7.01 26.23 -17.21
CA PRO A 268 -6.99 25.36 -16.05
C PRO A 268 -6.52 23.95 -16.39
N ALA A 269 -5.56 23.43 -15.62
CA ALA A 269 -5.16 22.03 -15.74
C ALA A 269 -6.29 21.09 -15.30
N PHE A 270 -6.45 20.00 -16.05
CA PHE A 270 -7.49 19.02 -15.78
C PHE A 270 -6.98 17.60 -16.03
N ARG A 271 -7.63 16.64 -15.39
CA ARG A 271 -7.38 15.20 -15.55
C ARG A 271 -8.62 14.49 -16.07
N VAL A 272 -8.38 13.43 -16.82
CA VAL A 272 -9.41 12.47 -17.24
C VAL A 272 -8.96 11.09 -16.80
N ASP A 273 -9.83 10.41 -16.07
CA ASP A 273 -9.59 9.03 -15.64
C ASP A 273 -10.24 8.08 -16.64
N LEU A 274 -9.48 7.13 -17.17
CA LEU A 274 -9.97 6.13 -18.12
C LEU A 274 -10.87 5.10 -17.42
N ASP A 275 -11.83 4.55 -18.16
CA ASP A 275 -12.77 3.51 -17.72
C ASP A 275 -12.09 2.14 -17.74
N ASP A 276 -11.45 1.81 -16.63
CA ASP A 276 -10.75 0.55 -16.38
C ASP A 276 -11.68 -0.66 -16.29
N LEU A 277 -12.94 -0.50 -15.87
CA LEU A 277 -13.90 -1.60 -15.83
C LEU A 277 -14.43 -1.95 -17.22
N GLY A 278 -14.69 -0.94 -18.04
CA GLY A 278 -15.24 -1.10 -19.39
C GLY A 278 -14.19 -1.36 -20.49
N GLY A 279 -12.91 -1.16 -20.19
CA GLY A 279 -11.84 -1.14 -21.18
C GLY A 279 -11.90 0.13 -22.02
N GLU A 280 -10.94 1.03 -21.84
CA GLU A 280 -10.90 2.30 -22.58
C GLU A 280 -9.49 2.67 -23.04
N LEU A 281 -9.41 3.19 -24.26
CA LEU A 281 -8.20 3.64 -24.90
C LEU A 281 -8.33 5.13 -25.24
N MET A 282 -7.26 5.88 -25.02
CA MET A 282 -7.10 7.27 -25.42
C MET A 282 -5.86 7.40 -26.28
N ARG A 283 -6.03 7.76 -27.55
CA ARG A 283 -4.94 8.20 -28.40
C ARG A 283 -4.77 9.70 -28.27
N LEU A 284 -3.54 10.13 -28.04
CA LEU A 284 -3.09 11.50 -28.06
C LEU A 284 -2.31 11.72 -29.35
N SER A 285 -2.77 12.64 -30.21
CA SER A 285 -2.15 12.95 -31.51
C SER A 285 -1.90 14.45 -31.61
N PHE A 286 -0.66 14.84 -31.92
CA PHE A 286 -0.28 16.24 -32.13
C PHE A 286 -0.54 16.62 -33.60
N SER A 287 -1.36 17.65 -33.81
CA SER A 287 -1.64 18.21 -35.14
C SER A 287 -1.12 19.63 -35.26
N ASN A 288 -0.49 19.94 -36.40
CA ASN A 288 -0.15 21.31 -36.81
C ASN A 288 -1.33 22.01 -37.50
N ASP A 289 -2.42 21.29 -37.77
CA ASP A 289 -3.56 21.81 -38.50
C ASP A 289 -4.61 22.36 -37.50
N ASN A 290 -4.95 23.65 -37.65
CA ASN A 290 -5.97 24.33 -36.83
C ASN A 290 -7.40 23.85 -37.15
N SER A 291 -7.55 23.02 -38.18
CA SER A 291 -8.82 22.40 -38.51
C SER A 291 -9.15 21.32 -37.48
N SER A 292 -10.36 21.35 -36.91
CA SER A 292 -10.87 20.30 -36.00
C SER A 292 -11.10 18.95 -36.70
N LYS A 293 -10.52 18.75 -37.90
CA LYS A 293 -10.67 17.58 -38.75
C LYS A 293 -9.31 16.90 -38.81
N MET A 294 -9.19 15.75 -38.14
CA MET A 294 -8.02 14.89 -38.36
C MET A 294 -7.91 14.50 -39.83
N PRO A 295 -6.69 14.20 -40.33
CA PRO A 295 -6.54 13.46 -41.56
C PRO A 295 -7.35 12.15 -41.45
N PRO A 296 -8.08 11.75 -42.49
CA PRO A 296 -8.93 10.56 -42.43
C PRO A 296 -8.06 9.36 -42.04
N GLN A 297 -8.42 8.71 -40.93
CA GLN A 297 -7.75 7.47 -40.52
C GLN A 297 -8.08 6.35 -41.49
N ALA A 298 -7.22 5.34 -41.48
CA ALA A 298 -7.36 4.12 -42.24
C ALA A 298 -8.38 3.18 -41.56
N MET A 299 -9.64 3.59 -41.54
CA MET A 299 -10.76 2.66 -41.37
C MET A 299 -11.85 3.11 -42.32
N SER A 300 -11.89 2.50 -43.50
CA SER A 300 -13.09 2.53 -44.32
C SER A 300 -14.19 1.80 -43.55
N SER A 301 -15.30 2.49 -43.35
CA SER A 301 -16.57 1.95 -42.84
C SER A 301 -16.55 1.30 -41.43
N GLN A 302 -16.72 2.10 -40.37
CA GLN A 302 -17.80 1.90 -39.38
C GLN A 302 -17.85 3.04 -38.35
N LYS A 303 -18.90 3.86 -38.49
CA LYS A 303 -19.35 4.87 -37.53
C LYS A 303 -20.01 4.16 -36.35
N GLU A 304 -19.32 3.96 -35.23
CA GLU A 304 -19.90 3.80 -33.88
C GLU A 304 -18.76 3.69 -32.85
N GLY A 305 -18.74 4.59 -31.84
CA GLY A 305 -17.88 4.42 -30.63
C GLY A 305 -16.63 5.30 -30.50
N TYR A 306 -16.31 6.19 -31.44
CA TYR A 306 -15.18 7.12 -31.37
C TYR A 306 -15.64 8.51 -30.90
N GLU A 307 -15.02 9.05 -29.83
CA GLU A 307 -15.19 10.45 -29.42
C GLU A 307 -13.87 11.19 -29.68
N HIS A 308 -13.89 12.16 -30.60
CA HIS A 308 -12.74 13.02 -30.88
C HIS A 308 -12.91 14.35 -30.13
N VAL A 309 -11.91 14.70 -29.33
CA VAL A 309 -11.95 15.91 -28.52
C VAL A 309 -10.65 16.68 -28.65
N ARG A 310 -10.75 18.00 -28.81
CA ARG A 310 -9.62 18.90 -28.66
C ARG A 310 -9.30 19.04 -27.17
N VAL A 311 -8.11 18.61 -26.76
CA VAL A 311 -7.79 18.46 -25.33
C VAL A 311 -6.88 19.58 -24.85
N MET A 312 -5.96 20.05 -25.70
CA MET A 312 -4.99 21.07 -25.33
C MET A 312 -4.46 21.80 -26.57
N GLU A 313 -4.05 23.05 -26.39
CA GLU A 313 -3.29 23.83 -27.37
C GLU A 313 -1.97 24.21 -26.72
N CYS A 314 -0.87 23.91 -27.40
CA CYS A 314 0.47 24.19 -26.94
C CYS A 314 0.83 25.65 -27.25
N ASN A 315 1.75 26.24 -26.49
CA ASN A 315 2.22 27.62 -26.68
C ASN A 315 2.86 27.87 -28.06
N ASP A 316 3.26 26.81 -28.77
CA ASP A 316 3.81 26.86 -30.13
C ASP A 316 2.74 26.73 -31.24
N GLY A 317 1.45 26.75 -30.87
CA GLY A 317 0.31 26.66 -31.79
C GLY A 317 -0.07 25.24 -32.19
N ARG A 318 0.63 24.20 -31.71
CA ARG A 318 0.23 22.80 -31.94
C ARG A 318 -1.01 22.45 -31.13
N VAL A 319 -1.94 21.72 -31.74
CA VAL A 319 -3.16 21.25 -31.07
C VAL A 319 -3.02 19.77 -30.74
N LEU A 320 -3.28 19.42 -29.48
CA LEU A 320 -3.37 18.04 -29.02
C LEU A 320 -4.82 17.56 -29.15
N LEU A 321 -5.02 16.56 -30.00
CA LEU A 321 -6.29 15.88 -30.20
C LEU A 321 -6.29 14.56 -29.43
N GLY A 322 -7.36 14.33 -28.68
CA GLY A 322 -7.65 13.08 -27.99
C GLY A 322 -8.70 12.30 -28.74
N THR A 323 -8.39 11.09 -29.19
CA THR A 323 -9.39 10.13 -29.69
C THR A 323 -9.65 9.10 -28.61
N ILE A 324 -10.88 9.00 -28.13
CA ILE A 324 -11.29 8.01 -27.11
C ILE A 324 -12.08 6.89 -27.76
N ILE A 325 -11.71 5.66 -27.39
CA ILE A 325 -12.35 4.42 -27.82
C ILE A 325 -12.65 3.57 -26.59
N ARG A 326 -13.81 2.94 -26.54
CA ARG A 326 -14.12 1.88 -25.57
C ARG A 326 -14.11 0.52 -26.23
N GLU A 327 -13.65 -0.49 -25.50
CA GLU A 327 -13.68 -1.89 -25.94
C GLU A 327 -15.13 -2.39 -26.06
N ASN A 328 -16.01 -1.96 -25.13
CA ASN A 328 -17.46 -2.20 -25.18
C ASN A 328 -18.23 -0.97 -25.69
N THR A 329 -18.72 -1.04 -26.94
CA THR A 329 -19.41 0.07 -27.64
C THR A 329 -20.78 0.46 -27.08
N LYS A 330 -21.33 -0.30 -26.11
CA LYS A 330 -22.76 -0.18 -25.76
C LYS A 330 -23.16 1.02 -24.90
N ILE A 331 -22.28 1.71 -24.16
CA ILE A 331 -22.71 2.84 -23.30
C ILE A 331 -21.58 3.86 -23.06
N LEU A 332 -21.62 5.03 -23.72
CA LEU A 332 -21.00 6.25 -23.18
C LEU A 332 -21.93 6.80 -22.09
N LYS A 333 -21.70 6.45 -20.82
CA LYS A 333 -22.58 6.93 -19.72
C LYS A 333 -22.53 8.45 -19.57
N ARG A 334 -21.41 9.11 -19.91
CA ARG A 334 -21.21 10.57 -19.78
C ARG A 334 -20.29 11.10 -20.88
N LYS A 335 -20.64 12.25 -21.48
CA LYS A 335 -19.80 13.01 -22.43
C LYS A 335 -18.42 13.32 -21.82
N PHE A 336 -17.37 13.40 -22.63
CA PHE A 336 -15.99 13.68 -22.16
C PHE A 336 -15.90 14.89 -21.21
N ASP A 337 -16.59 15.99 -21.51
CA ASP A 337 -16.54 17.20 -20.68
C ASP A 337 -17.06 16.98 -19.24
N LYS A 338 -17.97 16.03 -19.03
CA LYS A 338 -18.49 15.69 -17.69
C LYS A 338 -17.55 14.79 -16.89
N ARG A 339 -16.45 14.35 -17.48
CA ARG A 339 -15.43 13.47 -16.86
C ARG A 339 -14.16 14.22 -16.46
N LYS A 340 -14.04 15.49 -16.84
CA LYS A 340 -12.90 16.34 -16.49
C LYS A 340 -12.89 16.61 -14.99
N VAL A 341 -11.77 16.27 -14.34
CA VAL A 341 -11.47 16.65 -12.96
C VAL A 341 -10.53 17.85 -13.01
N LEU A 342 -10.98 19.01 -12.55
CA LEU A 342 -10.11 20.17 -12.40
C LEU A 342 -9.04 19.88 -11.35
N LEU A 343 -7.78 20.05 -11.73
CA LEU A 343 -6.63 19.86 -10.85
C LEU A 343 -6.27 21.14 -10.09
N GLN A 344 -6.61 22.30 -10.65
CA GLN A 344 -6.33 23.61 -10.07
C GLN A 344 -7.55 24.19 -9.37
N SER A 345 -7.29 25.00 -8.34
CA SER A 345 -8.31 25.67 -7.51
C SER A 345 -9.36 24.69 -6.96
N ASN A 346 -8.98 23.41 -6.83
CA ASN A 346 -9.85 22.35 -6.34
C ASN A 346 -9.36 21.88 -4.97
N VAL A 347 -10.07 22.29 -3.92
CA VAL A 347 -9.73 21.98 -2.53
C VAL A 347 -9.74 20.46 -2.25
N LEU A 348 -10.47 19.68 -3.06
CA LEU A 348 -10.56 18.22 -2.94
C LEU A 348 -9.43 17.47 -3.65
N VAL A 349 -8.60 18.19 -4.43
CA VAL A 349 -7.46 17.64 -5.17
C VAL A 349 -6.19 18.39 -4.74
N PRO A 350 -5.61 18.04 -3.57
CA PRO A 350 -4.39 18.67 -3.11
C PRO A 350 -3.19 18.35 -4.01
N PRO A 351 -2.20 19.27 -4.11
CA PRO A 351 -0.95 19.00 -4.81
C PRO A 351 -0.11 17.94 -4.09
N ILE A 352 0.82 17.32 -4.82
CA ILE A 352 1.79 16.37 -4.28
C ILE A 352 2.78 17.14 -3.39
N PRO A 353 3.20 16.61 -2.22
CA PRO A 353 4.27 17.22 -1.44
C PRO A 353 5.61 17.25 -2.23
N PRO A 354 6.48 18.23 -1.98
CA PRO A 354 7.80 18.28 -2.62
C PRO A 354 8.67 17.09 -2.19
N THR A 355 9.62 16.71 -3.05
CA THR A 355 10.58 15.65 -2.74
C THR A 355 11.50 16.06 -1.58
N VAL A 356 11.67 15.16 -0.61
CA VAL A 356 12.52 15.37 0.57
C VAL A 356 13.53 14.23 0.73
N LYS A 357 14.66 14.51 1.38
CA LYS A 357 15.73 13.51 1.60
C LYS A 357 15.35 12.44 2.62
N ASP A 358 14.62 12.83 3.66
CA ASP A 358 14.13 11.93 4.72
C ASP A 358 12.60 12.02 4.78
N PRO A 359 11.88 11.26 3.93
CA PRO A 359 10.43 11.31 3.88
C PRO A 359 9.81 10.79 5.19
N VAL A 360 10.42 9.81 5.86
CA VAL A 360 9.92 9.27 7.12
C VAL A 360 10.06 10.28 8.26
N GLY A 361 11.22 10.93 8.38
CA GLY A 361 11.43 11.98 9.38
C GLY A 361 10.51 13.19 9.15
N THR A 362 10.28 13.55 7.89
CA THR A 362 9.32 14.60 7.51
C THR A 362 7.91 14.21 7.91
N ASP A 363 7.46 13.00 7.59
CA ASP A 363 6.15 12.49 7.96
C ASP A 363 5.95 12.51 9.48
N ILE A 364 6.91 12.01 10.25
CA ILE A 364 6.86 12.03 11.72
C ILE A 364 6.75 13.46 12.25
N SER A 365 7.50 14.40 11.68
CA SER A 365 7.48 15.82 12.10
C SER A 365 6.13 16.50 11.86
N GLU A 366 5.36 16.05 10.87
CA GLU A 366 4.07 16.62 10.51
C GLU A 366 2.88 16.04 11.29
N ILE A 367 3.08 14.96 12.08
CA ILE A 367 2.00 14.29 12.82
C ILE A 367 1.19 15.27 13.70
N PRO A 368 1.80 16.13 14.55
CA PRO A 368 1.03 17.03 15.41
C PRO A 368 0.18 18.03 14.61
N TYR A 369 0.75 18.60 13.54
CA TYR A 369 0.03 19.50 12.63
C TYR A 369 -1.18 18.80 12.00
N LEU A 370 -0.99 17.61 11.42
CA LEU A 370 -2.06 16.94 10.68
C LEU A 370 -3.17 16.46 11.61
N LEU A 371 -2.84 15.88 12.76
CA LEU A 371 -3.85 15.45 13.74
C LEU A 371 -4.63 16.65 14.29
N ASN A 372 -3.98 17.78 14.55
CA ASN A 372 -4.65 19.02 14.93
C ASN A 372 -5.55 19.55 13.80
N LYS A 373 -5.12 19.46 12.55
CA LYS A 373 -5.93 19.81 11.37
C LYS A 373 -7.19 18.94 11.28
N ILE A 374 -7.06 17.62 11.49
CA ILE A 374 -8.22 16.72 11.56
C ILE A 374 -9.15 17.15 12.69
N GLN A 375 -8.65 17.35 13.92
CA GLN A 375 -9.51 17.80 15.03
C GLN A 375 -10.22 19.13 14.74
N THR A 376 -9.53 20.06 14.08
CA THR A 376 -10.08 21.38 13.73
C THR A 376 -11.18 21.26 12.67
N ASP A 377 -11.01 20.40 11.66
CA ASP A 377 -12.03 20.09 10.64
C ASP A 377 -13.33 19.57 11.28
N TRP A 378 -13.21 18.70 12.29
CA TRP A 378 -14.37 18.15 12.99
C TRP A 378 -15.06 19.16 13.92
N ARG A 379 -14.37 20.21 14.37
CA ARG A 379 -15.00 21.32 15.11
C ARG A 379 -15.71 22.29 14.18
N ASN A 380 -15.24 22.45 12.94
CA ASN A 380 -15.92 23.24 11.94
C ASN A 380 -17.29 22.60 11.59
N MET A 381 -18.36 23.38 11.54
CA MET A 381 -19.70 22.86 11.21
C MET A 381 -19.83 22.44 9.74
N GLU A 382 -19.00 23.02 8.87
CA GLU A 382 -19.00 22.76 7.43
C GLU A 382 -18.05 21.63 7.00
N GLY A 383 -17.38 20.97 7.95
CA GLY A 383 -16.41 19.91 7.65
C GLY A 383 -17.05 18.72 6.92
N MET A 384 -16.52 18.35 5.76
CA MET A 384 -17.09 17.27 4.93
C MET A 384 -17.08 15.91 5.63
N ASN A 385 -16.09 15.66 6.50
CA ASN A 385 -16.05 14.45 7.32
C ASN A 385 -17.27 14.33 8.25
N ARG A 386 -17.80 15.44 8.77
CA ARG A 386 -19.02 15.44 9.60
C ARG A 386 -20.27 15.11 8.79
N VAL A 387 -20.33 15.57 7.54
CA VAL A 387 -21.43 15.22 6.62
C VAL A 387 -21.39 13.72 6.32
N THR A 388 -20.20 13.16 6.09
CA THR A 388 -20.02 11.72 5.94
C THR A 388 -20.38 10.97 7.23
N ALA A 389 -19.98 11.48 8.40
CA ALA A 389 -20.31 10.90 9.71
C ALA A 389 -21.80 10.86 9.99
N TRP A 390 -22.52 11.94 9.64
CA TRP A 390 -23.97 12.01 9.72
C TRP A 390 -24.63 10.95 8.84
N ASN A 391 -24.17 10.81 7.59
CA ASN A 391 -24.68 9.77 6.68
C ASN A 391 -24.38 8.37 7.20
N PHE A 392 -23.16 8.14 7.71
CA PHE A 392 -22.76 6.87 8.32
C PHE A 392 -23.67 6.53 9.49
N MET A 393 -23.84 7.45 10.45
CA MET A 393 -24.71 7.28 11.61
C MET A 393 -26.17 7.06 11.22
N ARG A 394 -26.67 7.71 10.17
CA ARG A 394 -28.02 7.46 9.65
C ARG A 394 -28.19 6.03 9.17
N GLU A 395 -27.23 5.47 8.44
CA GLU A 395 -27.29 4.06 8.02
C GLU A 395 -27.16 3.10 9.21
N LEU A 396 -26.32 3.44 10.21
CA LEU A 396 -26.23 2.68 11.47
C LEU A 396 -27.55 2.69 12.24
N ASN A 397 -28.22 3.83 12.36
CA ASN A 397 -29.52 3.95 13.00
C ASN A 397 -30.60 3.11 12.30
N GLN A 398 -30.60 3.07 10.96
CA GLN A 398 -31.50 2.19 10.22
C GLN A 398 -31.24 0.72 10.56
N ARG A 399 -29.97 0.33 10.74
CA ARG A 399 -29.62 -1.02 11.20
C ARG A 399 -30.04 -1.25 12.65
N LEU A 400 -29.83 -0.32 13.57
CA LEU A 400 -30.27 -0.47 14.97
C LEU A 400 -31.79 -0.64 15.10
N LEU A 401 -32.57 0.13 14.35
CA LEU A 401 -34.03 0.15 14.47
C LEU A 401 -34.72 -1.02 13.75
N GLN A 402 -34.05 -1.72 12.84
CA GLN A 402 -34.64 -2.88 12.18
C GLN A 402 -35.17 -3.92 13.21
N PRO A 403 -36.35 -4.51 12.99
CA PRO A 403 -36.94 -5.47 13.94
C PRO A 403 -35.99 -6.66 14.14
N CYS A 404 -35.63 -6.92 15.40
CA CYS A 404 -34.99 -8.19 15.75
C CYS A 404 -36.11 -9.22 15.89
N GLU A 405 -36.01 -10.37 15.20
CA GLU A 405 -36.84 -11.53 15.53
C GLU A 405 -36.44 -11.95 16.96
N ASP A 406 -37.23 -11.54 17.95
CA ASP A 406 -37.07 -11.81 19.39
C ASP A 406 -36.01 -10.94 20.14
N PRO A 407 -36.45 -9.88 20.87
CA PRO A 407 -35.58 -9.03 21.71
C PRO A 407 -34.91 -9.76 22.90
N SER A 408 -35.38 -10.96 23.25
CA SER A 408 -34.95 -11.68 24.45
C SER A 408 -33.78 -12.64 24.22
N LYS A 409 -33.29 -12.79 22.97
CA LYS A 409 -32.34 -13.85 22.58
C LYS A 409 -30.91 -13.41 22.19
N GLY A 410 -30.51 -12.17 22.51
CA GLY A 410 -29.15 -11.69 22.18
C GLY A 410 -29.05 -11.13 20.76
N PRO A 411 -27.82 -10.95 20.20
CA PRO A 411 -27.62 -10.31 18.90
C PRO A 411 -28.42 -11.02 17.79
N ARG A 412 -28.74 -10.28 16.71
CA ARG A 412 -29.44 -10.81 15.52
C ARG A 412 -28.82 -12.13 15.06
N LYS A 413 -29.62 -13.02 14.44
CA LYS A 413 -29.17 -14.31 13.86
C LYS A 413 -27.71 -14.20 13.40
N HIS A 414 -26.82 -15.04 13.92
CA HIS A 414 -25.37 -15.00 13.69
C HIS A 414 -24.97 -14.81 12.21
N ALA A 415 -25.84 -15.24 11.30
CA ALA A 415 -25.74 -15.06 9.85
C ALA A 415 -25.76 -13.60 9.34
N GLN A 416 -26.57 -12.68 9.89
CA GLN A 416 -26.75 -11.36 9.25
C GLN A 416 -25.64 -10.38 9.68
N VAL A 417 -24.85 -9.86 8.72
CA VAL A 417 -23.83 -8.84 9.00
C VAL A 417 -24.47 -7.45 9.00
N ASP A 418 -24.37 -6.73 10.11
CA ASP A 418 -24.83 -5.34 10.18
C ASP A 418 -23.77 -4.37 9.67
N ILE A 419 -22.54 -4.54 10.14
CA ILE A 419 -21.40 -3.71 9.77
C ILE A 419 -20.24 -4.62 9.36
N LEU A 420 -19.66 -4.36 8.19
CA LEU A 420 -18.43 -4.97 7.73
C LEU A 420 -17.33 -3.92 7.70
N VAL A 421 -16.27 -4.16 8.47
CA VAL A 421 -15.05 -3.34 8.46
C VAL A 421 -13.96 -4.10 7.74
N SER A 422 -13.35 -3.50 6.72
CA SER A 422 -12.34 -4.17 5.89
C SER A 422 -11.22 -3.24 5.46
N GLY A 423 -10.08 -3.83 5.12
CA GLY A 423 -8.86 -3.16 4.69
C GLY A 423 -7.73 -4.16 4.49
N CYS A 424 -6.50 -3.66 4.43
CA CYS A 424 -5.29 -4.48 4.35
C CYS A 424 -4.24 -4.03 5.35
N GLU A 425 -3.52 -5.00 5.92
CA GLU A 425 -2.34 -4.79 6.76
C GLU A 425 -2.58 -3.69 7.82
N VAL A 426 -1.73 -2.65 7.86
CA VAL A 426 -1.78 -1.54 8.81
C VAL A 426 -3.13 -0.83 8.83
N SER A 427 -3.79 -0.67 7.67
CA SER A 427 -5.12 -0.06 7.60
C SER A 427 -6.19 -0.97 8.21
N LEU A 428 -6.07 -2.29 8.04
CA LEU A 428 -6.98 -3.27 8.64
C LEU A 428 -6.80 -3.31 10.16
N TRP A 429 -5.58 -3.40 10.66
CA TRP A 429 -5.32 -3.53 12.10
C TRP A 429 -5.83 -2.32 12.90
N ALA A 430 -5.67 -1.11 12.36
CA ALA A 430 -6.27 0.09 12.95
C ALA A 430 -7.81 0.06 12.88
N ALA A 431 -8.37 -0.47 11.79
CA ALA A 431 -9.81 -0.60 11.62
C ALA A 431 -10.43 -1.69 12.51
N GLU A 432 -9.69 -2.76 12.80
CA GLU A 432 -10.08 -3.81 13.75
C GLU A 432 -10.25 -3.24 15.15
N GLN A 433 -9.28 -2.44 15.62
CA GLN A 433 -9.42 -1.75 16.91
C GLN A 433 -10.65 -0.83 16.93
N PHE A 434 -10.89 -0.06 15.86
CA PHE A 434 -12.08 0.79 15.75
C PHE A 434 -13.38 -0.04 15.76
N ALA A 435 -13.40 -1.20 15.11
CA ALA A 435 -14.56 -2.09 15.09
C ALA A 435 -14.86 -2.67 16.47
N ASP A 436 -13.82 -3.03 17.23
CA ASP A 436 -13.95 -3.49 18.62
C ASP A 436 -14.54 -2.38 19.51
N ASP A 437 -14.01 -1.15 19.39
CA ASP A 437 -14.51 0.02 20.14
C ASP A 437 -15.97 0.35 19.74
N LEU A 438 -16.30 0.22 18.45
CA LEU A 438 -17.66 0.41 17.94
C LEU A 438 -18.62 -0.68 18.45
N GLY A 439 -18.14 -1.91 18.62
CA GLY A 439 -18.90 -3.02 19.19
C GLY A 439 -19.31 -2.78 20.64
N VAL A 440 -18.44 -2.12 21.43
CA VAL A 440 -18.78 -1.64 22.78
C VAL A 440 -19.88 -0.57 22.73
N CYS A 441 -19.83 0.31 21.72
CA CYS A 441 -20.82 1.37 21.55
C CYS A 441 -22.19 0.87 21.06
N LEU A 442 -22.19 -0.18 20.22
CA LEU A 442 -23.35 -0.69 19.51
C LEU A 442 -23.51 -2.22 19.73
N PRO A 443 -23.71 -2.68 20.97
CA PRO A 443 -23.63 -4.10 21.32
C PRO A 443 -24.69 -4.99 20.66
N ARG A 444 -25.79 -4.42 20.14
CA ARG A 444 -26.83 -5.17 19.43
C ARG A 444 -26.57 -5.32 17.92
N LEU A 445 -25.52 -4.71 17.37
CA LEU A 445 -25.14 -4.87 15.96
C LEU A 445 -24.08 -5.96 15.80
N ASN A 446 -24.23 -6.78 14.77
CA ASN A 446 -23.22 -7.75 14.37
C ASN A 446 -22.13 -7.06 13.52
N ILE A 447 -21.01 -6.72 14.15
CA ILE A 447 -19.85 -6.08 13.52
C ILE A 447 -18.82 -7.15 13.19
N VAL A 448 -18.45 -7.24 11.91
CA VAL A 448 -17.48 -8.21 11.42
C VAL A 448 -16.28 -7.48 10.81
N THR A 449 -15.09 -7.89 11.18
CA THR A 449 -13.83 -7.45 10.58
C THR A 449 -13.29 -8.53 9.64
N MET A 450 -12.84 -8.13 8.45
CA MET A 450 -12.28 -9.08 7.49
C MET A 450 -11.27 -8.42 6.56
N SER A 451 -10.15 -9.08 6.28
CA SER A 451 -9.20 -8.56 5.30
C SER A 451 -9.80 -8.57 3.89
N ALA A 452 -9.50 -7.53 3.11
CA ALA A 452 -10.00 -7.43 1.74
C ALA A 452 -9.50 -8.59 0.85
N ASN A 453 -8.28 -9.07 1.11
CA ASN A 453 -7.72 -10.25 0.43
C ASN A 453 -8.56 -11.51 0.70
N LYS A 454 -8.99 -11.73 1.95
CA LYS A 454 -9.81 -12.88 2.31
C LYS A 454 -11.17 -12.80 1.61
N MET A 455 -11.77 -11.62 1.55
CA MET A 455 -13.02 -11.41 0.83
C MET A 455 -12.89 -11.72 -0.67
N LEU A 456 -11.83 -11.29 -1.33
CA LEU A 456 -11.62 -11.61 -2.76
C LEU A 456 -11.34 -13.10 -2.99
N GLY A 457 -10.61 -13.74 -2.08
CA GLY A 457 -10.40 -15.18 -2.12
C GLY A 457 -11.72 -15.97 -2.04
N LEU A 458 -12.71 -15.46 -1.31
CA LEU A 458 -14.00 -16.12 -1.10
C LEU A 458 -15.06 -15.75 -2.12
N PHE A 459 -15.16 -14.47 -2.49
CA PHE A 459 -16.25 -13.91 -3.28
C PHE A 459 -15.81 -13.37 -4.65
N GLY A 460 -14.51 -13.17 -4.86
CA GLY A 460 -13.95 -12.58 -6.08
C GLY A 460 -13.48 -13.61 -7.13
N GLN A 461 -13.74 -14.89 -6.92
CA GLN A 461 -13.30 -15.97 -7.80
C GLN A 461 -14.30 -16.18 -8.95
N LEU A 462 -13.79 -16.48 -10.14
CA LEU A 462 -14.60 -16.76 -11.34
C LEU A 462 -15.39 -18.07 -11.24
N PHE A 463 -14.92 -19.00 -10.41
CA PHE A 463 -15.54 -20.29 -10.15
C PHE A 463 -15.81 -20.45 -8.65
N PRO A 464 -16.94 -21.05 -8.25
CA PRO A 464 -17.25 -21.27 -6.84
C PRO A 464 -16.26 -22.28 -6.25
N ILE A 465 -15.37 -21.81 -5.37
CA ILE A 465 -14.47 -22.69 -4.62
C ILE A 465 -15.29 -23.38 -3.52
N PRO A 466 -15.18 -24.72 -3.36
CA PRO A 466 -15.80 -25.41 -2.23
C PRO A 466 -15.24 -24.86 -0.93
N MET A 467 -16.04 -24.11 -0.18
CA MET A 467 -15.57 -23.46 1.05
C MET A 467 -15.61 -24.42 2.27
N VAL A 468 -15.76 -25.74 2.08
CA VAL A 468 -15.99 -26.74 3.14
C VAL A 468 -15.03 -26.56 4.34
N GLY A 469 -15.58 -26.44 5.55
CA GLY A 469 -14.79 -26.28 6.79
C GLY A 469 -14.36 -24.84 7.11
N HIS A 470 -14.59 -23.89 6.20
CA HIS A 470 -14.50 -22.47 6.52
C HIS A 470 -15.80 -22.05 7.25
N PRO A 471 -15.77 -21.13 8.25
CA PRO A 471 -17.00 -20.53 8.84
C PRO A 471 -17.95 -19.85 7.83
N PHE A 472 -17.64 -19.87 6.53
CA PHE A 472 -18.52 -19.42 5.45
C PHE A 472 -19.35 -20.57 4.84
N THR A 473 -19.28 -21.80 5.37
CA THR A 473 -19.77 -22.98 4.64
C THR A 473 -20.25 -24.12 5.53
N VAL A 474 -21.44 -24.57 5.16
CA VAL A 474 -22.19 -25.74 5.64
C VAL A 474 -22.98 -25.46 6.93
N ASN A 475 -24.29 -25.30 6.71
CA ASN A 475 -25.43 -25.17 7.64
C ASN A 475 -25.76 -23.76 8.13
N GLU A 476 -26.91 -23.25 7.66
CA GLU A 476 -27.81 -22.19 8.19
C GLU A 476 -27.24 -20.84 8.70
N GLU A 477 -25.91 -20.66 8.78
CA GLU A 477 -25.19 -19.49 9.30
C GLU A 477 -24.23 -18.90 8.24
N ARG A 478 -24.71 -18.65 7.03
CA ARG A 478 -23.93 -17.86 6.05
C ARG A 478 -23.89 -16.40 6.51
N TYR A 479 -22.72 -15.76 6.48
CA TYR A 479 -22.66 -14.30 6.53
C TYR A 479 -23.44 -13.70 5.36
N ASP A 480 -24.56 -13.05 5.66
CA ASP A 480 -25.38 -12.31 4.72
C ASP A 480 -24.93 -10.84 4.69
N PHE A 481 -24.31 -10.45 3.59
CA PHE A 481 -23.86 -9.07 3.35
C PHE A 481 -24.93 -8.19 2.70
N LYS A 482 -26.14 -8.70 2.46
CA LYS A 482 -27.20 -7.91 1.84
C LYS A 482 -27.57 -6.72 2.71
N ASN A 483 -27.49 -5.52 2.14
CA ASN A 483 -27.77 -4.25 2.82
C ASN A 483 -26.89 -3.96 4.06
N CYS A 484 -25.76 -4.65 4.25
CA CYS A 484 -24.81 -4.34 5.32
C CYS A 484 -24.19 -2.94 5.10
N VAL A 485 -23.78 -2.29 6.20
CA VAL A 485 -22.98 -1.06 6.14
C VAL A 485 -21.51 -1.47 6.06
N ILE A 486 -20.79 -0.97 5.05
CA ILE A 486 -19.39 -1.33 4.85
C ILE A 486 -18.52 -0.11 5.13
N LEU A 487 -17.48 -0.28 5.94
CA LEU A 487 -16.40 0.70 6.13
C LEU A 487 -15.09 0.12 5.61
N LEU A 488 -14.61 0.64 4.49
CA LEU A 488 -13.31 0.28 3.93
C LEU A 488 -12.24 1.26 4.41
N VAL A 489 -11.13 0.78 4.96
CA VAL A 489 -10.01 1.61 5.40
C VAL A 489 -8.82 1.37 4.49
N SER A 490 -8.45 2.37 3.70
CA SER A 490 -7.31 2.32 2.78
C SER A 490 -6.74 3.72 2.58
N HIS A 491 -5.54 3.98 3.13
CA HIS A 491 -4.91 5.29 3.02
C HIS A 491 -4.73 5.75 1.55
N SER A 492 -4.13 4.93 0.69
CA SER A 492 -3.95 5.30 -0.72
C SER A 492 -5.26 5.36 -1.50
N GLY A 493 -6.28 4.60 -1.07
CA GLY A 493 -7.49 4.38 -1.84
C GLY A 493 -7.22 3.75 -3.22
N GLY A 494 -6.03 3.16 -3.41
CA GLY A 494 -5.59 2.45 -4.61
C GLY A 494 -5.07 1.04 -4.32
N THR A 495 -5.09 0.59 -3.05
CA THR A 495 -4.76 -0.80 -2.71
C THR A 495 -5.67 -1.75 -3.46
N PHE A 496 -5.09 -2.57 -4.34
CA PHE A 496 -5.81 -3.44 -5.28
C PHE A 496 -6.97 -4.17 -4.63
N SER A 497 -6.72 -4.87 -3.53
CA SER A 497 -7.75 -5.69 -2.90
C SER A 497 -8.87 -4.90 -2.24
N SER A 498 -8.53 -3.76 -1.62
CA SER A 498 -9.56 -2.86 -1.06
C SER A 498 -10.44 -2.25 -2.16
N LEU A 499 -9.86 -1.90 -3.30
CA LEU A 499 -10.58 -1.37 -4.46
C LEU A 499 -11.46 -2.43 -5.14
N ALA A 500 -10.92 -3.63 -5.35
CA ALA A 500 -11.68 -4.74 -5.91
C ALA A 500 -12.84 -5.14 -5.00
N VAL A 501 -12.64 -5.19 -3.67
CA VAL A 501 -13.73 -5.39 -2.70
C VAL A 501 -14.76 -4.27 -2.78
N ALA A 502 -14.33 -3.01 -2.87
CA ALA A 502 -15.25 -1.88 -3.01
C ALA A 502 -16.16 -2.04 -4.24
N ASN A 503 -15.64 -2.55 -5.36
CA ASN A 503 -16.42 -2.81 -6.56
C ASN A 503 -17.32 -4.06 -6.44
N LEU A 504 -16.79 -5.15 -5.89
CA LEU A 504 -17.52 -6.40 -5.67
C LEU A 504 -18.74 -6.19 -4.76
N MET A 505 -18.56 -5.45 -3.66
CA MET A 505 -19.61 -5.26 -2.66
C MET A 505 -20.75 -4.36 -3.13
N LYS A 506 -20.59 -3.61 -4.23
CA LYS A 506 -21.69 -2.84 -4.86
C LYS A 506 -22.84 -3.73 -5.30
N ALA A 507 -22.58 -5.01 -5.60
CA ALA A 507 -23.62 -5.97 -5.93
C ALA A 507 -24.50 -6.33 -4.72
N TYR A 508 -24.00 -6.16 -3.49
CA TYR A 508 -24.65 -6.57 -2.25
C TYR A 508 -25.25 -5.40 -1.45
N THR A 509 -24.64 -4.22 -1.54
CA THR A 509 -25.06 -3.04 -0.78
C THR A 509 -24.65 -1.73 -1.45
N SER A 510 -25.46 -0.68 -1.27
CA SER A 510 -25.15 0.70 -1.65
C SER A 510 -24.58 1.53 -0.50
N ARG A 511 -24.43 0.92 0.69
CA ARG A 511 -24.02 1.57 1.94
C ARG A 511 -22.53 1.38 2.21
N ILE A 512 -21.71 1.78 1.25
CA ILE A 512 -20.26 1.62 1.32
C ILE A 512 -19.63 2.97 1.65
N PHE A 513 -18.86 3.01 2.74
CA PHE A 513 -18.07 4.13 3.20
C PHE A 513 -16.60 3.78 3.08
N VAL A 514 -15.75 4.80 2.88
CA VAL A 514 -14.30 4.61 2.81
C VAL A 514 -13.56 5.66 3.63
N VAL A 515 -12.47 5.26 4.28
CA VAL A 515 -11.46 6.14 4.88
C VAL A 515 -10.22 6.16 3.99
N THR A 516 -9.87 7.35 3.49
CA THR A 516 -8.73 7.57 2.58
C THR A 516 -7.87 8.77 2.98
N SER A 517 -6.69 8.90 2.36
CA SER A 517 -5.78 10.05 2.52
C SER A 517 -6.39 11.36 2.02
N GLU A 518 -7.08 11.31 0.90
CA GLU A 518 -7.73 12.43 0.20
C GLU A 518 -9.05 11.98 -0.43
N TRP A 519 -9.85 12.93 -0.90
CA TRP A 519 -11.13 12.64 -1.57
C TRP A 519 -10.95 12.04 -2.96
N ASP A 520 -9.92 12.50 -3.67
CA ASP A 520 -9.62 12.11 -5.03
C ASP A 520 -8.70 10.88 -5.08
N THR A 521 -9.26 9.74 -4.70
CA THR A 521 -8.64 8.41 -4.80
C THR A 521 -9.44 7.48 -5.70
N GLN A 522 -8.86 6.33 -6.08
CA GLN A 522 -9.50 5.37 -6.97
C GLN A 522 -10.77 4.76 -6.34
N ILE A 523 -10.72 4.37 -5.06
CA ILE A 523 -11.91 3.93 -4.32
C ILE A 523 -12.92 5.08 -4.20
N GLY A 524 -12.45 6.30 -3.92
CA GLY A 524 -13.31 7.48 -3.87
C GLY A 524 -14.06 7.72 -5.20
N ARG A 525 -13.38 7.56 -6.34
CA ARG A 525 -14.00 7.57 -7.68
C ARG A 525 -15.05 6.47 -7.82
N ALA A 526 -14.68 5.24 -7.47
CA ALA A 526 -15.59 4.09 -7.56
C ALA A 526 -16.88 4.29 -6.73
N LEU A 527 -16.80 4.94 -5.57
CA LEU A 527 -17.99 5.19 -4.73
C LEU A 527 -18.82 6.39 -5.18
N ARG A 528 -18.22 7.38 -5.84
CA ARG A 528 -18.97 8.53 -6.40
C ARG A 528 -20.03 8.07 -7.41
N ASP A 529 -19.79 7.00 -8.14
CA ASP A 529 -20.75 6.40 -9.08
C ASP A 529 -22.02 5.85 -8.40
N LEU A 530 -21.99 5.59 -7.09
CA LEU A 530 -23.15 5.15 -6.32
C LEU A 530 -24.07 6.30 -5.89
N THR A 531 -23.62 7.55 -6.05
CA THR A 531 -24.41 8.72 -5.66
C THR A 531 -25.41 9.04 -6.78
N PRO A 532 -26.72 9.03 -6.51
CA PRO A 532 -27.72 9.28 -7.54
C PRO A 532 -27.53 10.68 -8.16
N THR A 533 -27.43 10.75 -9.49
CA THR A 533 -27.29 12.00 -10.26
C THR A 533 -28.56 12.86 -10.29
N SER A 534 -29.67 12.38 -9.72
CA SER A 534 -30.97 13.03 -9.73
C SER A 534 -31.40 13.45 -8.33
N GLY A 535 -31.33 14.75 -8.03
CA GLY A 535 -31.86 15.39 -6.82
C GLY A 535 -30.83 16.14 -5.98
N LEU A 536 -31.31 17.00 -5.07
CA LEU A 536 -30.52 17.76 -4.08
C LEU A 536 -29.84 16.90 -2.99
N SER A 537 -29.93 15.57 -3.08
CA SER A 537 -29.44 14.65 -2.06
C SER A 537 -27.96 14.33 -2.25
N PHE A 538 -27.07 15.25 -1.83
CA PHE A 538 -25.65 14.97 -1.70
C PHE A 538 -25.44 13.86 -0.65
N ARG A 539 -24.99 12.67 -1.08
CA ARG A 539 -24.61 11.57 -0.19
C ARG A 539 -23.09 11.46 -0.17
N SER A 540 -22.47 11.95 0.91
CA SER A 540 -21.05 11.75 1.15
C SER A 540 -20.80 10.38 1.79
N ASN A 541 -19.92 9.60 1.16
CA ASN A 541 -19.48 8.27 1.61
C ASN A 541 -17.95 8.20 1.83
N ILE A 542 -17.24 9.33 1.73
CA ILE A 542 -15.78 9.38 1.82
C ILE A 542 -15.38 10.15 3.07
N PHE A 543 -14.60 9.51 3.92
CA PHE A 543 -13.87 10.14 5.01
C PHE A 543 -12.43 10.37 4.54
N SER A 544 -11.92 11.59 4.75
CA SER A 544 -10.57 11.94 4.37
C SER A 544 -9.77 12.39 5.59
N THR A 545 -8.57 11.81 5.74
CA THR A 545 -7.59 12.26 6.74
C THR A 545 -6.95 13.59 6.38
N GLY A 546 -7.07 14.04 5.12
CA GLY A 546 -6.39 15.23 4.61
C GLY A 546 -4.86 15.10 4.57
N CYS A 547 -4.33 13.88 4.72
CA CYS A 547 -2.90 13.59 4.64
C CYS A 547 -2.38 13.78 3.22
N GLY A 548 -3.20 13.44 2.21
CA GLY A 548 -2.78 13.43 0.81
C GLY A 548 -1.70 12.38 0.52
N PHE A 549 -1.02 12.53 -0.62
CA PHE A 549 0.05 11.62 -1.03
C PHE A 549 1.23 11.63 -0.05
N ARG A 550 1.76 10.45 0.27
CA ARG A 550 2.96 10.26 1.10
C ARG A 550 3.87 9.21 0.45
N PRO A 551 5.10 9.58 0.04
CA PRO A 551 5.99 8.68 -0.70
C PRO A 551 6.70 7.65 0.18
N ALA A 552 6.66 7.78 1.50
CA ALA A 552 7.30 6.83 2.41
C ALA A 552 6.56 5.49 2.42
N GLU A 553 7.23 4.43 1.97
CA GLU A 553 6.77 3.04 2.08
C GLU A 553 6.46 2.63 3.55
N PRO A 554 7.34 2.90 4.54
CA PRO A 554 7.01 2.64 5.94
C PRO A 554 5.95 3.64 6.43
N CYS A 555 4.73 3.14 6.61
CA CYS A 555 3.56 3.91 7.04
C CYS A 555 3.79 4.54 8.43
N SER A 556 3.86 5.87 8.49
CA SER A 556 4.03 6.63 9.74
C SER A 556 2.84 7.56 9.97
N ILE A 557 2.85 8.74 9.33
CA ILE A 557 1.79 9.74 9.46
C ILE A 557 0.43 9.23 8.97
N SER A 558 0.42 8.38 7.94
CA SER A 558 -0.79 7.78 7.38
C SER A 558 -1.58 6.96 8.41
N LEU A 559 -0.87 6.15 9.21
CA LEU A 559 -1.47 5.37 10.30
C LEU A 559 -1.99 6.27 11.42
N ALA A 560 -1.16 7.21 11.90
CA ALA A 560 -1.55 8.13 12.97
C ALA A 560 -2.78 8.96 12.59
N ALA A 561 -2.84 9.45 11.35
CA ALA A 561 -3.95 10.22 10.82
C ALA A 561 -5.22 9.37 10.66
N THR A 562 -5.08 8.13 10.19
CA THR A 562 -6.20 7.18 10.06
C THR A 562 -6.80 6.85 11.42
N HIS A 563 -5.95 6.52 12.40
CA HIS A 563 -6.38 6.25 13.77
C HIS A 563 -7.11 7.46 14.37
N GLN A 564 -6.53 8.66 14.26
CA GLN A 564 -7.18 9.89 14.75
C GLN A 564 -8.54 10.14 14.09
N LEU A 565 -8.66 9.93 12.77
CA LEU A 565 -9.93 10.10 12.07
C LEU A 565 -10.98 9.08 12.54
N LEU A 566 -10.60 7.82 12.73
CA LEU A 566 -11.48 6.80 13.29
C LEU A 566 -11.91 7.15 14.72
N THR A 567 -11.01 7.70 15.55
CA THR A 567 -11.36 8.21 16.88
C THR A 567 -12.37 9.35 16.80
N GLN A 568 -12.22 10.29 15.85
CA GLN A 568 -13.20 11.37 15.65
C GLN A 568 -14.57 10.85 15.21
N ILE A 569 -14.61 9.82 14.34
CA ILE A 569 -15.85 9.14 13.95
C ILE A 569 -16.51 8.50 15.18
N LEU A 570 -15.74 7.81 16.02
CA LEU A 570 -16.25 7.20 17.25
C LEU A 570 -16.81 8.25 18.22
N LEU A 571 -16.07 9.33 18.46
CA LEU A 571 -16.52 10.44 19.31
C LEU A 571 -17.82 11.07 18.79
N TYR A 572 -17.93 11.22 17.47
CA TYR A 572 -19.16 11.72 16.86
C TYR A 572 -20.36 10.79 17.09
N ILE A 573 -20.16 9.48 16.99
CA ILE A 573 -21.20 8.48 17.29
C ILE A 573 -21.60 8.57 18.76
N LEU A 574 -20.64 8.66 19.69
CA LEU A 574 -20.92 8.81 21.12
C LEU A 574 -21.67 10.11 21.45
N HIS A 575 -21.31 11.22 20.82
CA HIS A 575 -22.04 12.50 20.94
C HIS A 575 -23.46 12.37 20.39
N TYR A 576 -23.64 11.70 19.25
CA TYR A 576 -24.97 11.44 18.70
C TYR A 576 -25.82 10.59 19.66
N LEU A 577 -25.26 9.48 20.18
CA LEU A 577 -25.96 8.58 21.09
C LEU A 577 -26.32 9.23 22.41
N SER A 578 -25.49 10.14 22.92
CA SER A 578 -25.73 10.82 24.20
C SER A 578 -26.72 12.00 24.10
N VAL A 579 -26.78 12.71 22.95
CA VAL A 579 -27.55 13.96 22.83
C VAL A 579 -28.76 13.83 21.89
N VAL A 580 -28.62 13.12 20.77
CA VAL A 580 -29.58 13.15 19.65
C VAL A 580 -30.43 11.88 19.59
N ALA A 581 -29.86 10.74 19.97
CA ALA A 581 -30.54 9.46 19.87
C ALA A 581 -31.80 9.40 20.73
N THR A 582 -32.84 8.79 20.17
CA THR A 582 -34.09 8.50 20.88
C THR A 582 -33.86 7.47 22.00
N PRO A 583 -34.73 7.42 23.04
CA PRO A 583 -34.61 6.41 24.09
C PRO A 583 -34.58 4.96 23.57
N GLU A 584 -35.32 4.67 22.50
CA GLU A 584 -35.30 3.34 21.86
C GLU A 584 -33.95 3.04 21.20
N GLN A 585 -33.32 4.04 20.57
CA GLN A 585 -31.98 3.89 19.99
C GLN A 585 -30.92 3.70 21.08
N GLN A 586 -31.03 4.43 22.19
CA GLN A 586 -30.14 4.31 23.33
C GLN A 586 -30.26 2.94 24.01
N ASP A 587 -31.47 2.40 24.18
CA ASP A 587 -31.68 1.04 24.71
C ASP A 587 -31.03 -0.04 23.83
N ARG A 588 -31.08 0.17 22.51
CA ARG A 588 -30.48 -0.75 21.54
C ARG A 588 -28.97 -0.55 21.36
N ALA A 589 -28.45 0.58 21.79
CA ALA A 589 -27.02 0.91 21.80
C ALA A 589 -26.50 0.86 23.25
N GLY A 590 -25.36 1.50 23.50
CA GLY A 590 -24.93 1.85 24.86
C GLY A 590 -25.49 3.22 25.31
N VAL A 591 -25.64 3.39 26.62
CA VAL A 591 -25.95 4.68 27.25
C VAL A 591 -24.64 5.32 27.70
N PHE A 592 -24.34 6.49 27.15
CA PHE A 592 -23.10 7.22 27.43
C PHE A 592 -23.42 8.58 28.05
N PRO A 593 -23.08 8.84 29.32
CA PRO A 593 -23.26 10.14 29.94
C PRO A 593 -22.47 11.21 29.20
N MET A 594 -23.10 12.36 28.92
CA MET A 594 -22.45 13.47 28.21
C MET A 594 -21.16 13.96 28.89
N SER A 595 -21.08 13.85 30.23
CA SER A 595 -19.88 14.17 31.00
C SER A 595 -18.69 13.28 30.65
N GLU A 596 -18.92 11.98 30.44
CA GLU A 596 -17.88 11.01 30.09
C GLU A 596 -17.43 11.20 28.64
N VAL A 597 -18.38 11.42 27.72
CA VAL A 597 -18.07 11.70 26.30
C VAL A 597 -17.23 12.97 26.18
N ARG A 598 -17.59 14.04 26.91
CA ARG A 598 -16.79 15.29 26.96
C ARG A 598 -15.40 15.07 27.57
N GLN A 599 -15.28 14.19 28.56
CA GLN A 599 -13.97 13.87 29.15
C GLN A 599 -13.08 13.13 28.14
N LEU A 600 -13.63 12.15 27.42
CA LEU A 600 -12.91 11.42 26.37
C LEU A 600 -12.50 12.34 25.22
N GLU A 601 -13.39 13.23 24.79
CA GLU A 601 -13.08 14.28 23.82
C GLU A 601 -11.96 15.19 24.34
N GLY A 602 -12.03 15.64 25.59
CA GLY A 602 -10.98 16.45 26.21
C GLY A 602 -9.61 15.78 26.20
N LEU A 603 -9.54 14.47 26.45
CA LEU A 603 -8.31 13.68 26.33
C LEU A 603 -7.80 13.60 24.90
N ASN A 604 -8.70 13.41 23.91
CA ASN A 604 -8.35 13.43 22.51
C ASN A 604 -7.78 14.81 22.10
N ILE A 605 -8.36 15.91 22.58
CA ILE A 605 -7.86 17.26 22.30
C ILE A 605 -6.46 17.47 22.90
N ALA A 606 -6.29 17.07 24.16
CA ALA A 606 -5.04 17.26 24.87
C ALA A 606 -3.91 16.32 24.38
N CYS A 607 -4.23 15.28 23.61
CA CYS A 607 -3.23 14.38 23.02
C CYS A 607 -2.29 15.12 22.06
N ILE A 608 -2.73 16.20 21.41
CA ILE A 608 -1.89 17.01 20.52
C ILE A 608 -0.67 17.55 21.27
N GLU A 609 -0.86 18.10 22.47
CA GLU A 609 0.27 18.63 23.27
C GLU A 609 1.26 17.54 23.68
N ALA A 610 0.76 16.32 23.96
CA ALA A 610 1.63 15.18 24.25
C ALA A 610 2.40 14.74 22.99
N LEU A 611 1.78 14.78 21.81
CA LEU A 611 2.43 14.48 20.53
C LEU A 611 3.51 15.53 20.19
N GLU A 612 3.27 16.80 20.47
CA GLU A 612 4.27 17.86 20.28
C GLU A 612 5.54 17.58 21.11
N ASP A 613 5.39 17.07 22.34
CA ASP A 613 6.51 16.65 23.21
C ASP A 613 7.21 15.36 22.74
N ILE A 614 6.46 14.40 22.18
CA ILE A 614 7.01 13.14 21.63
C ILE A 614 7.78 13.38 20.32
N VAL A 615 7.21 14.19 19.42
CA VAL A 615 7.73 14.42 18.07
C VAL A 615 8.80 15.52 18.04
N GLY A 616 8.65 16.54 18.90
CA GLY A 616 9.53 17.71 18.98
C GLY A 616 9.15 18.86 18.03
N PHE A 617 7.97 18.80 17.42
CA PHE A 617 7.42 19.81 16.51
C PHE A 617 6.03 20.21 17.00
N ASP A 618 5.68 21.50 16.90
CA ASP A 618 4.33 21.96 17.23
C ASP A 618 3.33 21.73 16.10
N ARG A 619 2.06 21.98 16.40
CA ARG A 619 0.96 22.03 15.42
C ARG A 619 1.13 23.07 14.32
N ASP A 620 2.11 23.98 14.39
CA ASP A 620 2.43 24.96 13.35
C ASP A 620 3.64 24.53 12.50
N ARG A 621 4.08 23.27 12.65
CA ARG A 621 5.24 22.67 11.97
C ARG A 621 6.57 23.32 12.33
N LYS A 622 6.63 24.07 13.43
CA LYS A 622 7.88 24.65 13.91
C LYS A 622 8.55 23.65 14.81
N TYR A 623 9.86 23.51 14.61
CA TYR A 623 10.67 22.76 15.54
C TYR A 623 10.71 23.52 16.86
N VAL A 624 10.02 22.98 17.87
CA VAL A 624 9.99 23.59 19.21
C VAL A 624 11.19 23.13 20.03
N GLY A 625 11.87 22.07 19.58
CA GLY A 625 13.14 21.59 20.11
C GLY A 625 13.21 21.64 21.62
N SER A 626 12.69 20.61 22.29
CA SER A 626 12.70 20.41 23.74
C SER A 626 13.12 21.65 24.55
N LYS A 627 12.17 22.52 24.90
CA LYS A 627 12.45 23.67 25.80
C LYS A 627 13.07 23.21 27.14
N THR A 628 13.02 21.91 27.44
CA THR A 628 13.60 21.25 28.60
C THR A 628 14.39 19.99 28.20
N PRO A 629 15.57 19.73 28.79
CA PRO A 629 16.35 18.50 28.59
C PRO A 629 15.57 17.19 28.85
N ASP A 630 14.50 17.27 29.66
CA ASP A 630 13.66 16.14 30.05
C ASP A 630 12.52 15.82 29.05
N ALA A 631 12.48 16.47 27.88
CA ALA A 631 11.42 16.22 26.89
C ALA A 631 11.46 14.79 26.33
N ALA A 632 10.30 14.17 26.14
CA ALA A 632 10.19 12.80 25.65
C ALA A 632 10.88 12.62 24.28
N CYS A 633 10.78 13.60 23.39
CA CYS A 633 11.46 13.59 22.08
C CYS A 633 12.97 13.39 22.20
N HIS A 634 13.63 14.10 23.14
CA HIS A 634 15.08 13.99 23.30
C HIS A 634 15.48 12.59 23.79
N ALA A 635 14.76 12.06 24.79
CA ALA A 635 14.97 10.71 25.31
C ALA A 635 14.76 9.63 24.24
N LEU A 636 13.69 9.74 23.44
CA LEU A 636 13.41 8.84 22.33
C LEU A 636 14.49 8.88 21.25
N ARG A 637 14.90 10.08 20.81
CA ARG A 637 15.96 10.24 19.80
C ARG A 637 17.31 9.74 20.31
N GLN A 638 17.64 9.99 21.57
CA GLN A 638 18.88 9.50 22.18
C GLN A 638 18.89 7.97 22.25
N GLN A 639 17.77 7.35 22.65
CA GLN A 639 17.63 5.90 22.68
C GLN A 639 17.69 5.29 21.26
N GLY A 640 17.01 5.91 20.29
CA GLY A 640 17.06 5.50 18.89
C GLY A 640 18.46 5.60 18.29
N ALA A 641 19.20 6.68 18.59
CA ALA A 641 20.59 6.84 18.18
C ALA A 641 21.51 5.77 18.79
N LEU A 642 21.25 5.36 20.04
CA LEU A 642 21.95 4.26 20.67
C LEU A 642 21.67 2.95 19.92
N TRP A 643 20.40 2.61 19.68
CA TRP A 643 20.00 1.41 18.93
C TRP A 643 20.54 1.38 17.49
N ALA A 644 20.56 2.52 16.80
CA ALA A 644 21.15 2.63 15.46
C ALA A 644 22.63 2.22 15.43
N ARG A 645 23.39 2.47 16.51
CA ARG A 645 24.79 2.00 16.62
C ARG A 645 24.87 0.48 16.73
N HIS A 646 23.89 -0.18 17.34
CA HIS A 646 23.83 -1.64 17.37
C HIS A 646 23.56 -2.25 16.00
N VAL A 647 22.68 -1.62 15.20
CA VAL A 647 22.34 -2.07 13.84
C VAL A 647 23.50 -1.83 12.87
N LEU A 648 24.15 -0.66 12.96
CA LEU A 648 25.29 -0.29 12.10
C LEU A 648 26.64 -0.89 12.56
N GLU A 649 26.64 -1.78 13.55
CA GLU A 649 27.86 -2.42 14.05
C GLU A 649 28.58 -3.20 12.95
N VAL A 650 27.85 -4.05 12.21
CA VAL A 650 28.46 -4.92 11.19
C VAL A 650 29.10 -4.11 10.05
N PRO A 651 28.44 -3.11 9.43
CA PRO A 651 29.06 -2.27 8.41
C PRO A 651 30.30 -1.52 8.94
N ARG A 652 30.24 -0.98 10.16
CA ARG A 652 31.38 -0.26 10.77
C ARG A 652 32.57 -1.18 11.00
N VAL A 653 32.33 -2.37 11.54
CA VAL A 653 33.36 -3.39 11.76
C VAL A 653 33.99 -3.83 10.45
N TRP A 654 33.18 -3.98 9.40
CA TRP A 654 33.67 -4.32 8.06
C TRP A 654 34.59 -3.23 7.51
N ILE A 655 34.18 -1.95 7.58
CA ILE A 655 35.01 -0.81 7.17
C ILE A 655 36.33 -0.77 7.96
N LEU A 656 36.28 -0.93 9.29
CA LEU A 656 37.48 -0.94 10.13
C LEU A 656 38.41 -2.10 9.77
N SER A 657 37.86 -3.28 9.50
CA SER A 657 38.62 -4.45 9.07
C SER A 657 39.27 -4.22 7.70
N ALA A 658 38.54 -3.63 6.75
CA ALA A 658 39.06 -3.30 5.43
C ALA A 658 40.20 -2.27 5.50
N VAL A 659 40.02 -1.20 6.29
CA VAL A 659 41.07 -0.20 6.54
C VAL A 659 42.31 -0.85 7.15
N TYR A 660 42.11 -1.71 8.16
CA TYR A 660 43.22 -2.44 8.78
C TYR A 660 43.98 -3.28 7.75
N ILE A 661 43.28 -4.08 6.94
CA ILE A 661 43.91 -4.93 5.92
C ILE A 661 44.65 -4.08 4.88
N VAL A 662 44.05 -3.01 4.39
CA VAL A 662 44.71 -2.10 3.43
C VAL A 662 45.98 -1.54 4.03
N VAL A 663 45.93 -1.04 5.26
CA VAL A 663 47.12 -0.48 5.94
C VAL A 663 48.19 -1.54 6.12
N THR A 664 47.87 -2.72 6.65
CA THR A 664 48.88 -3.73 6.99
C THR A 664 49.43 -4.46 5.76
N VAL A 665 48.62 -4.67 4.72
CA VAL A 665 49.04 -5.34 3.47
C VAL A 665 49.79 -4.38 2.57
N VAL A 666 49.30 -3.15 2.35
CA VAL A 666 49.96 -2.17 1.46
C VAL A 666 51.29 -1.72 2.05
N LEU A 667 51.36 -1.50 3.37
CA LEU A 667 52.62 -1.17 4.02
C LEU A 667 53.56 -2.39 4.11
N GLY A 668 53.06 -3.62 3.93
CA GLY A 668 53.85 -4.86 4.04
C GLY A 668 54.28 -5.18 5.47
N VAL A 669 53.50 -4.73 6.45
CA VAL A 669 53.92 -4.57 7.85
C VAL A 669 52.86 -5.20 8.76
N PRO A 670 52.86 -6.53 8.93
CA PRO A 670 51.99 -7.20 9.89
C PRO A 670 52.39 -6.84 11.33
N PRO A 671 51.44 -6.51 12.23
CA PRO A 671 51.77 -5.91 13.51
C PRO A 671 52.50 -6.83 14.50
N ALA A 672 52.16 -8.13 14.59
CA ALA A 672 52.89 -9.04 15.49
C ALA A 672 54.32 -9.26 14.99
N THR A 673 54.49 -9.36 13.66
CA THR A 673 55.80 -9.37 13.00
C THR A 673 56.60 -8.11 13.31
N MET A 674 56.00 -6.92 13.24
CA MET A 674 56.69 -5.68 13.58
C MET A 674 57.08 -5.57 15.05
N ILE A 675 56.16 -5.91 15.96
CA ILE A 675 56.44 -5.90 17.39
C ILE A 675 57.60 -6.85 17.67
N SER A 676 57.64 -8.03 17.06
CA SER A 676 58.76 -8.97 17.21
C SER A 676 60.09 -8.40 16.69
N CYS A 677 60.08 -7.67 15.57
CA CYS A 677 61.28 -7.03 15.02
C CYS A 677 61.76 -5.88 15.91
N ALA A 678 60.83 -5.07 16.44
CA ALA A 678 61.14 -3.96 17.33
C ALA A 678 61.71 -4.43 18.68
N VAL A 679 61.16 -5.50 19.24
CA VAL A 679 61.64 -6.08 20.52
C VAL A 679 63.01 -6.73 20.38
N LEU A 680 63.28 -7.40 19.26
CA LEU A 680 64.56 -8.09 19.02
C LEU A 680 65.63 -7.20 18.37
N GLY A 681 65.27 -6.01 17.88
CA GLY A 681 66.18 -5.10 17.18
C GLY A 681 66.71 -5.66 15.85
N VAL A 682 66.01 -6.61 15.24
CA VAL A 682 66.43 -7.30 14.01
C VAL A 682 65.44 -7.07 12.87
N ARG A 683 65.91 -7.19 11.62
CA ARG A 683 65.03 -7.12 10.44
C ARG A 683 64.18 -8.39 10.33
N PRO A 684 63.02 -8.33 9.64
CA PRO A 684 62.11 -9.49 9.53
C PRO A 684 62.76 -10.78 8.98
N MET A 685 63.77 -10.65 8.10
CA MET A 685 64.51 -11.77 7.50
C MET A 685 65.58 -12.38 8.43
N ASP A 686 66.04 -11.63 9.43
CA ASP A 686 67.12 -12.05 10.33
C ASP A 686 66.59 -12.70 11.62
N ARG A 687 65.26 -12.94 11.69
CA ARG A 687 64.61 -13.52 12.87
C ARG A 687 64.88 -15.02 13.00
N PRO A 688 65.10 -15.53 14.22
CA PRO A 688 65.14 -16.97 14.45
C PRO A 688 63.86 -17.65 13.95
N VAL A 689 63.99 -18.81 13.31
CA VAL A 689 62.88 -19.53 12.63
C VAL A 689 61.69 -19.73 13.57
N TYR A 690 61.93 -20.08 14.84
CA TYR A 690 60.87 -20.28 15.83
C TYR A 690 60.11 -19.00 16.17
N VAL A 691 60.77 -17.84 16.24
CA VAL A 691 60.12 -16.53 16.48
C VAL A 691 59.30 -16.12 15.29
N SER A 692 59.83 -16.32 14.07
CA SER A 692 59.11 -16.03 12.83
C SER A 692 57.84 -16.88 12.72
N LEU A 693 57.92 -18.17 13.05
CA LEU A 693 56.76 -19.07 13.04
C LEU A 693 55.68 -18.59 14.01
N VAL A 694 56.04 -18.24 15.24
CA VAL A 694 55.09 -17.76 16.25
C VAL A 694 54.47 -16.42 15.83
N ALA A 695 55.29 -15.44 15.42
CA ALA A 695 54.80 -14.12 15.02
C ALA A 695 53.86 -14.20 13.82
N ASN A 696 54.21 -14.97 12.78
CA ASN A 696 53.38 -15.17 11.60
C ASN A 696 52.07 -15.91 11.95
N THR A 697 52.12 -16.87 12.89
CA THR A 697 50.93 -17.57 13.37
C THR A 697 50.00 -16.61 14.12
N VAL A 698 50.54 -15.73 14.95
CA VAL A 698 49.75 -14.70 15.65
C VAL A 698 49.13 -13.72 14.67
N ASP A 699 49.90 -13.23 13.68
CA ASP A 699 49.36 -12.39 12.61
C ASP A 699 48.23 -13.10 11.85
N ALA A 700 48.40 -14.38 11.50
CA ALA A 700 47.35 -15.17 10.85
C ALA A 700 46.07 -15.28 11.71
N ILE A 701 46.19 -15.55 13.01
CA ILE A 701 45.05 -15.57 13.95
C ILE A 701 44.38 -14.20 14.02
N LEU A 702 45.16 -13.11 14.05
CA LEU A 702 44.63 -11.75 14.04
C LEU A 702 43.81 -11.46 12.78
N TYR A 703 44.28 -11.88 11.60
CA TYR A 703 43.53 -11.72 10.34
C TYR A 703 42.28 -12.61 10.28
N ILE A 704 42.37 -13.88 10.69
CA ILE A 704 41.23 -14.82 10.69
C ILE A 704 40.09 -14.29 11.57
N PHE A 705 40.40 -13.75 12.74
CA PHE A 705 39.42 -13.24 13.69
C PHE A 705 39.30 -11.71 13.68
N LEU A 706 39.79 -11.03 12.63
CA LEU A 706 39.81 -9.57 12.57
C LEU A 706 38.44 -8.93 12.80
N PRO A 707 37.33 -9.40 12.18
CA PRO A 707 36.01 -8.83 12.45
C PRO A 707 35.58 -8.98 13.91
N LEU A 708 35.95 -10.09 14.56
CA LEU A 708 35.65 -10.33 15.97
C LEU A 708 36.38 -9.32 16.86
N TRP A 709 37.69 -9.13 16.64
CA TRP A 709 38.50 -8.16 17.39
C TRP A 709 38.03 -6.73 17.19
N MET A 710 37.77 -6.34 15.94
CA MET A 710 37.26 -5.01 15.61
C MET A 710 35.88 -4.76 16.23
N THR A 711 35.02 -5.78 16.32
CA THR A 711 33.74 -5.66 17.03
C THR A 711 33.94 -5.40 18.53
N ILE A 712 34.84 -6.14 19.18
CA ILE A 712 35.13 -5.95 20.61
C ILE A 712 35.72 -4.57 20.86
N LEU A 713 36.69 -4.14 20.04
CA LEU A 713 37.31 -2.81 20.14
C LEU A 713 36.27 -1.70 19.94
N LEU A 714 35.42 -1.82 18.92
CA LEU A 714 34.34 -0.85 18.66
C LEU A 714 33.38 -0.77 19.85
N ARG A 715 32.98 -1.90 20.42
CA ARG A 715 32.09 -1.95 21.59
C ARG A 715 32.74 -1.33 22.82
N LEU A 716 34.01 -1.62 23.08
CA LEU A 716 34.75 -1.02 24.20
C LEU A 716 34.86 0.50 24.04
N TRP A 717 35.13 0.98 22.82
CA TRP A 717 35.17 2.41 22.50
C TRP A 717 33.80 3.08 22.68
N GLU A 718 32.72 2.42 22.25
CA GLU A 718 31.35 2.90 22.41
C GLU A 718 30.76 2.65 23.82
N LYS A 719 31.54 2.07 24.75
CA LYS A 719 31.12 1.66 26.10
C LYS A 719 29.92 0.69 26.12
N ARG A 720 29.83 -0.18 25.13
CA ARG A 720 28.81 -1.25 25.02
C ARG A 720 29.35 -2.58 25.55
N HIS A 721 28.46 -3.48 25.95
CA HIS A 721 28.85 -4.77 26.49
C HIS A 721 29.60 -5.63 25.43
N PRO A 722 30.83 -6.09 25.70
CA PRO A 722 31.67 -6.76 24.69
C PRO A 722 31.08 -8.11 24.24
N LEU A 723 30.35 -8.78 25.13
CA LEU A 723 29.77 -10.11 24.90
C LEU A 723 28.38 -10.14 24.24
N HIS A 724 27.86 -9.02 23.72
CA HIS A 724 26.64 -9.07 22.88
C HIS A 724 26.82 -10.04 21.70
N ARG A 725 25.74 -10.68 21.23
CA ARG A 725 25.84 -11.60 20.09
C ARG A 725 26.35 -10.84 18.87
N LEU A 726 27.19 -11.49 18.06
CA LEU A 726 27.71 -10.94 16.80
C LEU A 726 26.71 -11.21 15.68
N GLY A 727 26.70 -10.35 14.66
CA GLY A 727 25.81 -10.46 13.51
C GLY A 727 24.54 -9.63 13.63
N THR A 728 23.50 -10.04 12.90
CA THR A 728 22.23 -9.33 12.76
C THR A 728 21.54 -9.10 14.10
N ARG A 729 21.01 -7.89 14.29
CA ARG A 729 20.24 -7.52 15.48
C ARG A 729 18.79 -7.94 15.35
N THR A 730 18.17 -8.24 16.49
CA THR A 730 16.74 -8.52 16.58
C THR A 730 16.09 -7.44 17.45
N VAL A 731 15.05 -6.81 16.92
CA VAL A 731 14.18 -5.87 17.63
C VAL A 731 12.84 -6.55 17.88
N VAL A 732 12.43 -6.60 19.15
CA VAL A 732 11.14 -7.13 19.58
C VAL A 732 10.27 -5.97 20.05
N VAL A 733 9.08 -5.83 19.48
CA VAL A 733 8.10 -4.81 19.86
C VAL A 733 6.96 -5.45 20.65
N GLY A 734 6.74 -4.98 21.86
CA GLY A 734 5.62 -5.37 22.70
C GLY A 734 4.61 -4.24 22.83
N ASP A 735 3.42 -4.40 22.27
CA ASP A 735 2.33 -3.44 22.48
C ASP A 735 0.97 -4.14 22.25
N VAL A 736 -0.14 -3.41 22.38
CA VAL A 736 -1.45 -3.90 21.93
C VAL A 736 -1.38 -4.38 20.47
N PRO A 737 -2.16 -5.41 20.08
CA PRO A 737 -1.91 -6.16 18.84
C PRO A 737 -1.73 -5.29 17.59
N TRP A 738 -2.60 -4.30 17.37
CA TRP A 738 -2.55 -3.46 16.17
C TRP A 738 -1.33 -2.53 16.14
N VAL A 739 -0.91 -1.99 17.28
CA VAL A 739 0.29 -1.13 17.41
C VAL A 739 1.54 -1.97 17.18
N ALA A 740 1.64 -3.12 17.84
CA ALA A 740 2.79 -4.00 17.76
C ALA A 740 3.03 -4.48 16.31
N GLN A 741 1.97 -4.92 15.63
CA GLN A 741 2.02 -5.35 14.22
C GLN A 741 2.36 -4.19 13.28
N SER A 742 1.78 -3.01 13.53
CA SER A 742 2.04 -1.80 12.73
C SER A 742 3.50 -1.34 12.83
N ILE A 743 4.09 -1.37 14.03
CA ILE A 743 5.51 -1.01 14.23
C ILE A 743 6.43 -2.08 13.64
N GLU A 744 6.05 -3.37 13.70
CA GLU A 744 6.79 -4.44 13.02
C GLU A 744 6.86 -4.20 11.51
N ALA A 745 5.71 -3.93 10.88
CA ALA A 745 5.64 -3.59 9.46
C ALA A 745 6.42 -2.31 9.13
N PHE A 746 6.31 -1.27 9.96
CA PHE A 746 7.05 -0.01 9.81
C PHE A 746 8.57 -0.24 9.81
N LEU A 747 9.09 -0.95 10.82
CA LEU A 747 10.53 -1.22 10.92
C LEU A 747 11.02 -2.14 9.81
N SER A 748 10.24 -3.16 9.45
CA SER A 748 10.59 -4.06 8.34
C SER A 748 10.71 -3.29 7.03
N LYS A 749 9.74 -2.43 6.70
CA LYS A 749 9.75 -1.59 5.49
C LYS A 749 10.83 -0.52 5.51
N LEU A 750 11.13 0.05 6.68
CA LEU A 750 12.21 1.02 6.84
C LEU A 750 13.59 0.45 6.43
N PHE A 751 13.81 -0.84 6.69
CA PHE A 751 15.03 -1.56 6.31
C PHE A 751 14.87 -2.37 5.00
N GLY A 752 13.76 -2.26 4.29
CA GLY A 752 13.44 -3.07 3.11
C GLY A 752 14.44 -2.92 1.95
N CYS A 753 15.00 -1.71 1.78
CA CYS A 753 16.05 -1.44 0.78
C CYS A 753 17.48 -1.45 1.37
N SER A 754 17.65 -1.83 2.64
CA SER A 754 18.98 -1.87 3.27
C SER A 754 19.79 -3.07 2.78
N TYR A 755 21.11 -2.91 2.68
CA TYR A 755 21.99 -4.04 2.40
C TYR A 755 21.91 -5.07 3.52
N SER A 756 22.05 -6.36 3.19
CA SER A 756 21.99 -7.47 4.15
C SER A 756 22.91 -7.31 5.36
N ILE A 757 24.07 -6.66 5.19
CA ILE A 757 25.01 -6.33 6.27
C ILE A 757 24.46 -5.36 7.31
N ALA A 758 23.42 -4.59 6.98
CA ALA A 758 22.72 -3.65 7.86
C ALA A 758 21.27 -4.09 8.13
N SER A 759 20.95 -5.36 7.85
CA SER A 759 19.61 -5.92 8.06
C SER A 759 19.21 -5.94 9.53
N LEU A 760 17.89 -5.93 9.76
CA LEU A 760 17.28 -5.97 11.07
C LEU A 760 16.22 -7.07 11.09
N ASN A 761 16.31 -8.00 12.05
CA ASN A 761 15.22 -8.91 12.32
C ASN A 761 14.21 -8.19 13.21
N VAL A 762 12.95 -8.15 12.80
CA VAL A 762 11.88 -7.51 13.56
C VAL A 762 10.86 -8.57 13.95
N ALA A 763 10.35 -8.46 15.17
CA ALA A 763 9.29 -9.30 15.67
C ALA A 763 8.37 -8.49 16.59
N SER A 764 7.09 -8.83 16.65
CA SER A 764 6.17 -8.22 17.62
C SER A 764 5.28 -9.21 18.34
N GLY A 765 4.72 -8.79 19.48
CA GLY A 765 3.64 -9.52 20.11
C GLY A 765 2.98 -8.78 21.26
N ASN A 766 1.81 -9.27 21.69
CA ASN A 766 1.06 -8.67 22.79
C ASN A 766 1.72 -9.00 24.14
N PRO A 767 2.25 -8.01 24.89
CA PRO A 767 2.88 -8.23 26.19
C PRO A 767 1.91 -8.66 27.29
N VAL A 768 0.59 -8.50 27.09
CA VAL A 768 -0.46 -8.98 28.02
C VAL A 768 -0.78 -10.47 27.79
N ASP A 769 -0.38 -11.03 26.65
CA ASP A 769 -0.76 -12.38 26.23
C ASP A 769 0.46 -13.15 25.68
N HIS A 770 0.65 -13.18 24.36
CA HIS A 770 1.54 -14.15 23.73
C HIS A 770 3.01 -13.70 23.55
N LEU A 771 3.41 -12.49 23.95
CA LEU A 771 4.80 -12.02 23.78
C LEU A 771 5.81 -12.93 24.48
N VAL A 772 5.48 -13.37 25.69
CA VAL A 772 6.35 -14.27 26.47
C VAL A 772 6.55 -15.58 25.71
N HIS A 773 5.47 -16.30 25.43
CA HIS A 773 5.53 -17.61 24.80
C HIS A 773 6.12 -17.57 23.38
N ARG A 774 5.81 -16.52 22.61
CA ARG A 774 6.23 -16.41 21.21
C ARG A 774 7.68 -15.98 21.04
N HIS A 775 8.21 -15.14 21.96
CA HIS A 775 9.49 -14.46 21.71
C HIS A 775 10.52 -14.56 22.82
N THR A 776 10.17 -14.82 24.07
CA THR A 776 11.20 -14.84 25.15
C THR A 776 12.24 -15.92 24.94
N HIS A 777 11.87 -17.09 24.39
CA HIS A 777 12.82 -18.13 24.00
C HIS A 777 13.77 -17.74 22.84
N ARG A 778 13.45 -16.65 22.12
CA ARG A 778 14.27 -16.08 21.04
C ARG A 778 15.13 -14.90 21.52
N VAL A 779 14.87 -14.40 22.73
CA VAL A 779 15.65 -13.31 23.32
C VAL A 779 17.05 -13.82 23.67
N VAL A 780 18.04 -13.24 23.01
CA VAL A 780 19.47 -13.52 23.22
C VAL A 780 20.20 -12.28 23.71
N ARG A 781 21.45 -12.47 24.17
CA ARG A 781 22.35 -11.39 24.60
C ARG A 781 22.46 -10.27 23.55
N GLY A 782 22.05 -9.05 23.91
CA GLY A 782 22.02 -7.90 23.00
C GLY A 782 20.86 -7.85 22.01
N SER A 783 19.75 -8.57 22.30
CA SER A 783 18.45 -8.31 21.66
C SER A 783 17.89 -6.99 22.17
N LEU A 784 17.19 -6.26 21.30
CA LEU A 784 16.57 -4.98 21.63
C LEU A 784 15.08 -5.21 21.82
N ILE A 785 14.50 -4.77 22.93
CA ILE A 785 13.07 -4.95 23.21
C ILE A 785 12.46 -3.59 23.56
N ALA A 786 11.44 -3.15 22.81
CA ALA A 786 10.65 -1.96 23.13
C ALA A 786 9.25 -2.39 23.53
N VAL A 787 8.77 -1.95 24.69
CA VAL A 787 7.43 -2.31 25.17
C VAL A 787 6.62 -1.09 25.57
N GLY A 788 5.45 -0.91 24.94
CA GLY A 788 4.43 0.04 25.34
C GLY A 788 3.80 -0.39 26.67
N ARG A 789 3.78 0.53 27.64
CA ARG A 789 3.29 0.27 28.99
C ARG A 789 2.02 1.09 29.24
N PRO A 790 0.86 0.42 29.45
CA PRO A 790 -0.36 1.12 29.78
C PRO A 790 -0.25 1.78 31.16
N ASP A 791 -0.99 2.87 31.37
CA ASP A 791 -0.96 3.59 32.64
C ASP A 791 -1.85 2.91 33.68
N GLY A 792 -1.28 1.98 34.45
CA GLY A 792 -2.03 1.27 35.51
C GLY A 792 -2.36 2.12 36.73
N ARG A 793 -2.08 3.44 36.71
CA ARG A 793 -2.73 4.38 37.64
C ARG A 793 -4.23 4.56 37.32
N LEU A 794 -4.65 4.19 36.12
CA LEU A 794 -6.05 4.05 35.75
C LEU A 794 -6.53 2.63 36.11
N ASN A 795 -7.58 2.53 36.93
CA ASN A 795 -8.09 1.24 37.43
C ASN A 795 -8.38 0.23 36.31
N ALA A 796 -8.89 0.68 35.16
CA ALA A 796 -9.18 -0.17 34.01
C ALA A 796 -7.92 -0.80 33.37
N LEU A 797 -6.74 -0.21 33.61
CA LEU A 797 -5.47 -0.62 32.99
C LEU A 797 -4.48 -1.26 33.98
N VAL A 798 -4.82 -1.34 35.28
CA VAL A 798 -3.94 -1.92 36.32
C VAL A 798 -3.49 -3.34 35.95
N THR A 799 -4.45 -4.19 35.56
CA THR A 799 -4.18 -5.59 35.21
C THR A 799 -3.30 -5.70 33.97
N ALA A 800 -3.56 -4.86 32.96
CA ALA A 800 -2.75 -4.81 31.75
C ALA A 800 -1.31 -4.36 32.06
N GLU A 801 -1.14 -3.31 32.85
CA GLU A 801 0.19 -2.83 33.27
C GLU A 801 0.96 -3.91 34.05
N GLY A 802 0.27 -4.61 34.96
CA GLY A 802 0.85 -5.72 35.71
C GLY A 802 1.37 -6.83 34.80
N ALA A 803 0.56 -7.25 33.82
CA ALA A 803 0.94 -8.27 32.84
C ALA A 803 2.14 -7.81 32.00
N VAL A 804 2.13 -6.57 31.50
CA VAL A 804 3.25 -6.00 30.74
C VAL A 804 4.54 -6.00 31.57
N ASN A 805 4.46 -5.57 32.82
CA ASN A 805 5.63 -5.51 33.71
C ASN A 805 6.22 -6.91 33.96
N LEU A 806 5.37 -7.93 34.14
CA LEU A 806 5.81 -9.32 34.28
C LEU A 806 6.50 -9.82 33.01
N SER A 807 5.90 -9.61 31.84
CA SER A 807 6.46 -10.02 30.55
C SER A 807 7.82 -9.40 30.26
N VAL A 808 7.98 -8.10 30.53
CA VAL A 808 9.25 -7.39 30.36
C VAL A 808 10.31 -7.92 31.33
N ASN A 809 9.96 -8.14 32.59
CA ASN A 809 10.89 -8.68 33.59
C ASN A 809 11.32 -10.11 33.25
N GLN A 810 10.39 -10.96 32.78
CA GLN A 810 10.72 -12.30 32.32
C GLN A 810 11.69 -12.26 31.13
N ALA A 811 11.41 -11.47 30.10
CA ALA A 811 12.31 -11.29 28.96
C ALA A 811 13.69 -10.76 29.37
N SER A 812 13.74 -9.84 30.34
CA SER A 812 14.97 -9.21 30.83
C SER A 812 15.77 -10.08 31.82
N SER A 813 15.11 -11.07 32.43
CA SER A 813 15.75 -12.06 33.32
C SER A 813 16.53 -13.13 32.58
N ILE A 814 16.26 -13.35 31.29
CA ILE A 814 16.99 -14.29 30.45
C ILE A 814 18.41 -13.74 30.24
N GLN A 815 19.39 -14.48 30.74
CA GLN A 815 20.79 -14.09 30.71
C GLN A 815 21.66 -15.20 30.14
N SER A 816 22.68 -14.78 29.38
CA SER A 816 23.74 -15.66 28.89
C SER A 816 25.08 -14.95 29.09
N TYR A 817 26.01 -15.60 29.80
CA TYR A 817 27.29 -15.01 30.23
C TYR A 817 27.14 -13.69 31.01
N GLY A 818 26.10 -13.59 31.84
CA GLY A 818 25.79 -12.37 32.61
C GLY A 818 25.21 -11.22 31.78
N VAL A 819 24.96 -11.44 30.49
CA VAL A 819 24.43 -10.43 29.56
C VAL A 819 22.96 -10.67 29.29
N ARG A 820 22.17 -9.60 29.33
CA ARG A 820 20.71 -9.59 29.16
C ARG A 820 20.33 -9.03 27.79
N CYS A 821 19.03 -8.98 27.52
CA CYS A 821 18.51 -8.10 26.48
C CYS A 821 18.51 -6.63 26.94
N GLU A 822 18.46 -5.72 25.98
CA GLU A 822 18.28 -4.30 26.23
C GLU A 822 16.79 -3.96 26.08
N SER A 823 16.07 -4.01 27.20
CA SER A 823 14.64 -3.72 27.25
C SER A 823 14.37 -2.27 27.62
N ILE A 824 13.52 -1.61 26.84
CA ILE A 824 13.01 -0.26 27.10
C ILE A 824 11.49 -0.32 27.28
N THR A 825 10.99 0.42 28.25
CA THR A 825 9.55 0.59 28.46
C THR A 825 9.16 2.03 28.17
N ILE A 826 8.02 2.24 27.52
CA ILE A 826 7.53 3.57 27.12
C ILE A 826 6.11 3.72 27.65
N GLY A 827 5.81 4.75 28.44
CA GLY A 827 4.46 4.96 28.98
C GLY A 827 4.36 6.13 29.94
N HIS A 828 3.17 6.39 30.48
CA HIS A 828 2.91 7.55 31.34
C HIS A 828 3.30 7.36 32.81
N ASN A 829 3.37 6.11 33.29
CA ASN A 829 3.76 5.83 34.67
C ASN A 829 5.28 6.00 34.84
N PRO A 830 5.77 6.95 35.67
CA PRO A 830 7.19 7.29 35.77
C PRO A 830 8.06 6.22 36.44
N SER A 831 7.47 5.14 36.99
CA SER A 831 8.22 4.12 37.71
C SER A 831 9.05 3.24 36.75
N LYS A 832 10.38 3.25 36.85
CA LYS A 832 11.24 2.32 36.08
C LYS A 832 11.22 0.90 36.66
N LEU A 833 11.13 -0.12 35.80
CA LEU A 833 11.29 -1.52 36.19
C LEU A 833 12.76 -1.85 36.48
N THR A 834 13.01 -2.63 37.53
CA THR A 834 14.36 -2.96 38.02
C THR A 834 15.24 -3.67 36.99
N LEU A 835 14.65 -4.55 36.16
CA LEU A 835 15.37 -5.31 35.14
C LEU A 835 15.43 -4.61 33.78
N SER A 836 14.66 -3.53 33.58
CA SER A 836 14.66 -2.77 32.33
C SER A 836 15.93 -1.93 32.15
N ALA A 837 16.48 -1.90 30.94
CA ALA A 837 17.63 -1.07 30.62
C ALA A 837 17.27 0.41 30.73
N ASN A 838 16.13 0.81 30.17
CA ASN A 838 15.65 2.19 30.22
C ASN A 838 14.12 2.27 30.37
N HIS A 839 13.64 3.41 30.85
CA HIS A 839 12.22 3.75 30.88
C HIS A 839 12.04 5.18 30.39
N ILE A 840 11.19 5.36 29.37
CA ILE A 840 10.88 6.66 28.80
C ILE A 840 9.47 7.05 29.24
N THR A 841 9.39 8.09 30.05
CA THR A 841 8.13 8.60 30.57
C THR A 841 7.50 9.57 29.57
N LEU A 842 6.25 9.31 29.20
CA LEU A 842 5.46 10.18 28.35
C LEU A 842 4.66 11.16 29.20
N ARG A 843 4.59 12.42 28.76
CA ARG A 843 3.75 13.43 29.41
C ARG A 843 2.29 12.99 29.41
N ASP A 844 1.64 13.14 30.55
CA ASP A 844 0.25 12.77 30.75
C ASP A 844 -0.65 14.01 30.71
N PRO A 845 -1.52 14.15 29.69
CA PRO A 845 -2.44 15.28 29.61
C PRO A 845 -3.69 15.11 30.51
N ARG A 846 -3.88 13.95 31.14
CA ARG A 846 -5.07 13.71 31.96
C ARG A 846 -5.00 14.45 33.29
N LYS A 847 -6.17 14.73 33.86
CA LYS A 847 -6.26 15.25 35.23
C LYS A 847 -5.69 14.20 36.20
N GLN A 848 -4.79 14.65 37.07
CA GLN A 848 -4.21 13.80 38.10
C GLN A 848 -5.26 13.45 39.15
N PHE A 849 -5.30 12.19 39.56
CA PHE A 849 -6.09 11.77 40.71
C PHE A 849 -5.55 12.41 42.00
N ILE A 850 -6.39 12.57 43.01
CA ILE A 850 -5.99 13.14 44.31
C ILE A 850 -4.80 12.39 44.92
N CYS A 851 -4.73 11.06 44.72
CA CYS A 851 -3.61 10.24 45.19
C CYS A 851 -2.28 10.53 44.46
N GLU A 852 -2.34 11.11 43.26
CA GLU A 852 -1.20 11.48 42.41
C GLU A 852 -0.74 12.91 42.66
N GLN A 853 -1.66 13.81 43.08
CA GLN A 853 -1.39 15.21 43.39
C GLN A 853 -0.54 15.42 44.66
N ARG A 854 0.17 14.40 45.16
CA ARG A 854 1.03 14.54 46.34
C ARG A 854 1.99 15.72 46.13
N PRO A 855 1.95 16.76 46.99
CA PRO A 855 3.01 17.75 46.99
C PRO A 855 4.29 17.03 47.41
N LYS A 856 5.37 17.24 46.67
CA LYS A 856 6.73 16.96 47.17
C LYS A 856 6.93 17.79 48.46
N GLY A 857 6.55 17.24 49.61
CA GLY A 857 6.87 17.79 50.94
C GLY A 857 5.77 18.50 51.75
N ARG A 858 4.46 18.38 51.47
CA ARG A 858 3.42 18.88 52.40
C ARG A 858 2.37 17.81 52.75
N ASN A 859 1.99 17.79 54.04
CA ASN A 859 1.01 16.86 54.61
C ASN A 859 -0.30 16.86 53.80
N LEU A 860 -0.65 15.72 53.23
CA LEU A 860 -1.86 15.47 52.42
C LEU A 860 -3.14 16.00 53.11
N LEU A 861 -3.20 15.89 54.44
CA LEU A 861 -4.29 16.41 55.29
C LEU A 861 -4.46 17.93 55.20
N SER A 862 -3.37 18.69 55.12
CA SER A 862 -3.44 20.16 55.04
C SER A 862 -4.00 20.63 53.70
N HIS A 863 -3.67 19.95 52.61
CA HIS A 863 -4.14 20.28 51.26
C HIS A 863 -5.61 19.87 51.05
N LEU A 864 -6.01 18.71 51.59
CA LEU A 864 -7.43 18.31 51.61
C LEU A 864 -8.28 19.30 52.41
N TYR A 865 -7.76 19.82 53.53
CA TYR A 865 -8.44 20.89 54.29
C TYR A 865 -8.54 22.20 53.51
N THR A 866 -7.54 22.56 52.69
CA THR A 866 -7.61 23.78 51.85
C THR A 866 -8.61 23.62 50.71
N LEU A 867 -8.59 22.49 50.00
CA LEU A 867 -9.53 22.22 48.90
C LEU A 867 -10.97 22.12 49.39
N GLN A 868 -11.20 21.47 50.53
CA GLN A 868 -12.52 21.37 51.13
C GLN A 868 -13.01 22.72 51.67
N ARG A 869 -12.09 23.63 52.01
CA ARG A 869 -12.40 25.00 52.41
C ARG A 869 -12.66 25.90 51.20
N GLU A 870 -11.91 25.75 50.11
CA GLU A 870 -12.15 26.46 48.84
C GLU A 870 -13.47 26.01 48.17
N ASP A 871 -13.82 24.72 48.23
CA ASP A 871 -15.11 24.17 47.77
C ASP A 871 -16.29 24.57 48.68
N MET A 872 -16.05 24.82 49.97
CA MET A 872 -17.08 25.36 50.88
C MET A 872 -17.24 26.88 50.73
N GLU A 873 -16.15 27.63 50.55
CA GLU A 873 -16.19 29.08 50.33
C GLU A 873 -16.75 29.45 48.94
N THR A 874 -16.73 28.53 47.96
CA THR A 874 -17.38 28.72 46.64
C THR A 874 -18.83 28.25 46.57
N ARG A 875 -19.35 27.58 47.61
CA ARG A 875 -20.75 27.08 47.69
C ARG A 875 -21.68 27.92 48.57
N GLU A 876 -21.25 29.09 49.04
CA GLU A 876 -22.19 30.08 49.57
C GLU A 876 -22.77 30.90 48.41
N PHE A 877 -23.80 30.36 47.76
CA PHE A 877 -24.92 31.02 47.07
C PHE A 877 -25.51 30.03 46.06
N GLU A 878 -26.25 29.03 46.54
CA GLU A 878 -27.44 28.45 45.90
C GLU A 878 -27.95 27.30 46.80
N ASP A 879 -29.23 27.35 47.13
CA ASP A 879 -30.03 26.33 47.84
C ASP A 879 -29.94 26.22 49.38
N ALA A 880 -30.39 27.28 50.04
CA ALA A 880 -30.96 27.22 51.38
C ALA A 880 -32.37 26.59 51.37
N ALA A 881 -32.48 25.26 51.21
CA ALA A 881 -33.76 24.56 51.42
C ALA A 881 -33.69 23.06 51.78
N ALA A 882 -32.52 22.41 51.85
CA ALA A 882 -32.45 20.93 51.91
C ALA A 882 -31.54 20.35 53.01
N VAL A 883 -31.40 20.99 54.18
CA VAL A 883 -30.43 20.57 55.23
C VAL A 883 -31.08 20.02 56.52
N ASP A 884 -32.37 19.66 56.53
CA ASP A 884 -33.01 19.13 57.75
C ASP A 884 -33.13 17.60 57.87
N GLU A 885 -32.52 16.82 56.97
CA GLU A 885 -32.49 15.34 57.10
C GLU A 885 -31.09 14.75 56.93
N LEU A 886 -30.22 14.95 57.92
CA LEU A 886 -29.01 14.13 58.09
C LEU A 886 -29.06 13.44 59.45
N SER A 887 -29.31 12.11 59.42
CA SER A 887 -29.61 11.35 60.63
C SER A 887 -28.42 11.26 61.61
N PRO A 888 -28.67 11.20 62.95
CA PRO A 888 -27.65 11.09 64.00
C PRO A 888 -26.70 9.88 63.87
N THR A 889 -27.03 8.94 62.99
CA THR A 889 -26.28 7.71 62.72
C THR A 889 -24.95 7.99 62.01
N MET A 890 -24.90 9.01 61.14
CA MET A 890 -23.68 9.36 60.38
C MET A 890 -22.61 9.98 61.28
N VAL A 891 -23.02 10.81 62.26
CA VAL A 891 -22.14 11.40 63.27
C VAL A 891 -21.58 10.33 64.22
N LYS A 892 -22.38 9.30 64.54
CA LYS A 892 -21.94 8.14 65.34
C LYS A 892 -20.91 7.27 64.59
N LEU A 893 -21.06 7.14 63.27
CA LEU A 893 -20.12 6.37 62.44
C LEU A 893 -18.75 7.08 62.32
N MET A 894 -18.77 8.41 62.14
CA MET A 894 -17.53 9.21 62.05
C MET A 894 -16.75 9.23 63.36
N ARG A 895 -17.42 9.27 64.52
CA ARG A 895 -16.74 9.18 65.83
C ARG A 895 -16.09 7.82 66.07
N ARG A 896 -16.68 6.72 65.56
CA ARG A 896 -16.10 5.37 65.69
C ARG A 896 -14.85 5.16 64.81
N GLN A 897 -14.80 5.75 63.62
CA GLN A 897 -13.61 5.66 62.76
C GLN A 897 -12.40 6.42 63.32
N ASN A 898 -12.63 7.55 64.01
CA ASN A 898 -11.56 8.36 64.58
C ASN A 898 -10.82 7.65 65.74
N THR A 899 -11.54 6.91 66.58
CA THR A 899 -10.94 6.08 67.65
C THR A 899 -10.15 4.87 67.12
N SER A 900 -10.53 4.32 65.96
CA SER A 900 -9.82 3.21 65.31
C SER A 900 -8.46 3.64 64.72
N MET A 901 -8.38 4.86 64.18
CA MET A 901 -7.14 5.39 63.63
C MET A 901 -6.11 5.78 64.70
N GLN A 902 -6.54 6.31 65.85
CA GLN A 902 -5.62 6.60 66.95
C GLN A 902 -5.03 5.32 67.57
N ALA A 903 -5.81 4.23 67.68
CA ALA A 903 -5.32 2.96 68.19
C ALA A 903 -4.22 2.35 67.29
N LYS A 904 -4.37 2.42 65.95
CA LYS A 904 -3.39 1.90 64.99
C LYS A 904 -2.08 2.70 64.96
N SER A 905 -2.12 4.01 65.22
CA SER A 905 -0.92 4.84 65.31
C SER A 905 -0.06 4.49 66.53
N ILE A 906 -0.69 4.10 67.64
CA ILE A 906 0.00 3.67 68.87
C ILE A 906 0.65 2.28 68.68
N THR A 907 0.01 1.36 67.97
CA THR A 907 0.58 0.02 67.68
C THR A 907 1.79 0.08 66.75
N MET A 908 1.84 1.07 65.85
CA MET A 908 2.93 1.21 64.87
C MET A 908 4.23 1.76 65.50
N ASN A 909 4.15 2.50 66.61
CA ASN A 909 5.31 2.99 67.34
C ASN A 909 5.94 1.94 68.29
N LEU A 910 5.16 0.95 68.75
CA LEU A 910 5.68 -0.14 69.61
C LEU A 910 6.46 -1.22 68.83
N ARG A 911 6.25 -1.33 67.51
CA ARG A 911 6.92 -2.35 66.66
C ARG A 911 8.37 -2.01 66.27
N LYS A 912 8.88 -0.83 66.61
CA LYS A 912 10.25 -0.42 66.25
C LYS A 912 11.35 -0.87 67.24
N ASN A 913 10.99 -1.48 68.39
CA ASN A 913 11.95 -1.73 69.49
C ASN A 913 11.96 -3.16 70.06
N LEU A 914 11.90 -4.23 69.25
CA LEU A 914 12.13 -5.59 69.77
C LEU A 914 13.02 -6.46 68.83
N VAL A 915 13.99 -7.11 69.46
CA VAL A 915 15.09 -8.01 69.01
C VAL A 915 14.53 -9.36 68.47
N PRO A 916 15.24 -10.12 67.59
CA PRO A 916 14.64 -11.28 66.91
C PRO A 916 14.55 -12.51 67.82
N LEU A 917 13.51 -13.33 67.63
CA LEU A 917 13.33 -14.64 68.26
C LEU A 917 13.15 -15.73 67.17
N ASP A 918 13.70 -16.90 67.49
CA ASP A 918 14.00 -18.07 66.64
C ASP A 918 12.83 -18.68 65.84
N GLU A 919 13.19 -19.26 64.69
CA GLU A 919 12.32 -19.88 63.67
C GLU A 919 11.66 -21.21 64.12
N GLU A 920 12.02 -21.77 65.28
CA GLU A 920 11.56 -23.10 65.70
C GLU A 920 10.15 -23.10 66.33
N TYR A 921 9.62 -21.93 66.72
CA TYR A 921 8.29 -21.81 67.37
C TYR A 921 7.13 -21.68 66.36
N ILE A 922 7.40 -21.26 65.11
CA ILE A 922 6.37 -21.06 64.08
C ILE A 922 5.94 -22.40 63.45
N GLY A 923 6.84 -23.40 63.44
CA GLY A 923 6.58 -24.71 62.86
C GLY A 923 5.53 -25.56 63.60
N GLN A 924 5.34 -25.35 64.91
CA GLN A 924 4.39 -26.15 65.71
C GLN A 924 2.96 -25.58 65.74
N GLN A 925 2.75 -24.30 65.41
CA GLN A 925 1.41 -23.69 65.47
C GLN A 925 0.63 -23.84 64.15
N MET A 926 1.33 -23.91 63.01
CA MET A 926 0.67 -24.00 61.68
C MET A 926 0.11 -25.39 61.33
N SER A 927 0.52 -26.48 62.00
CA SER A 927 -0.02 -27.82 61.72
C SER A 927 -1.38 -28.10 62.40
N SER A 928 -1.81 -27.22 63.32
CA SER A 928 -3.03 -27.42 64.11
C SER A 928 -4.27 -26.68 63.60
N GLU A 929 -4.11 -25.69 62.71
CA GLU A 929 -5.22 -24.83 62.28
C GLU A 929 -5.75 -25.09 60.85
N PHE A 930 -5.11 -25.92 60.01
CA PHE A 930 -5.60 -26.21 58.65
C PHE A 930 -5.30 -27.64 58.18
N PRO A 931 -6.13 -28.65 58.52
CA PRO A 931 -6.02 -29.97 57.94
C PRO A 931 -6.76 -30.00 56.59
N GLY A 932 -6.03 -29.77 55.50
CA GLY A 932 -6.49 -30.12 54.15
C GLY A 932 -6.60 -28.95 53.19
N ILE A 933 -5.46 -28.45 52.70
CA ILE A 933 -5.35 -27.92 51.33
C ILE A 933 -4.00 -28.41 50.79
N THR A 934 -4.05 -29.53 50.09
CA THR A 934 -2.95 -30.07 49.28
C THR A 934 -3.36 -29.91 47.82
N GLN A 935 -2.44 -29.40 46.99
CA GLN A 935 -2.53 -29.15 45.53
C GLN A 935 -3.16 -27.82 45.09
N CYS A 936 -2.31 -26.79 44.91
CA CYS A 936 -1.98 -26.24 43.60
C CYS A 936 -0.65 -25.47 43.67
#